data_AF-A0A8C4J9A5-F1
#
_entry.id   AF-A0A8C4J9A5-F1
#
_cell.length_a   1.000
_cell.length_b   1.000
_cell.length_c   1.000
_cell.angle_alpha   90.00
_cell.angle_beta   90.00
_cell.angle_gamma   90.00
#
_symmetry.space_group_name_H-M   'P 1'
#
loop_
_entity.id
_entity.type
_entity.pdbx_description
1 polymer ?
#
loop_
_entity_poly.entity_id
_entity_poly.type
_entity_poly.pdbx_seq_one_letter_code
_entity_poly.pdbx_strand_id
1 'polypeptide(L)'
;MTPPTARLGPKMAAYLQWRRFVFFDREAVKEPPGPDGAGGKPFVLPAGIAVCDSGRGSLVFGDMEGQIWFLPRSLQLTSFQAYKLRVTHLYQLKQHSILVSVGEDEEGINPLVKVWNLEKRDGGNPLCTRIFPAIPGNKPTVVSCLTVHENLNFMAIGFADGSVVLTKGDITRDRHSKTQILHEGSYPITGLAFRQSGKTTHLFVVTTENIQSYTLSVKDYPHLELDTHGCGLRCSSLSDPSQDLQFIVAGNECVYLYQPDERGPCFAFEGQKLIVHWYRGYLIIVSKDQKTSPKSEFAGSEAQNSDKQILNIYDLCNKFIAYSSIFDDVVDVLAEWGSLYVLTRDGKIHVLQEKDTQTKLEMLFRKNLFEMAINLAKSHHLDSDGLSEIFRQYGDHLYNKGNHDGAIQQYIRTIGKLEPSYVIRKFLDAQRIHNLTAYLQTLHLQSLANADHTTLLLNCYTKLKDSSKLEEFIKTSESEVRFDVETAIKVLRQAGYYSHAVYLAEKHAHHEWYLKIQLEDIKNYQEALGYIGKLPFDQAESNMKRYGKILMHHVPNETTELLKILCTDYRPSGDKEGPGMLEGKKANSEEFIPVFANNSRELKAFLEHMTEVQSDSPQGVYDTLLELQLQNWAHEQDEQIKEKLHNEAITLLKSGRFKTVFDKALVLCQMHNFKDGVLYLYEQGKLFQQIMHYHMQNEQYKKVIEVCELYGDQEACLWEQALGYFARKEEDCKEYIAAVLKHIESKNLMPPLLVVQTLAHNSTATLSVIKDYLVNKLQKQSRQIEQDEQRIQKYREETTRIRQEIEELKASPKIFQKTKCSICTSALELPSVHFLCGHSFHQHCFESYSESDSECPTCMPENRKVMDMIRAQEQKRDLHDQFQHQLKCSNDGFSVVADYFGRGVFNKLTLITDFPGRSATTIEAGLQRELLVPAKRS
;
A
#
# COMPACT_ATOMS: atom_id res chain seq x y z
N MET A 1 -70.81 29.97 -20.62
CA MET A 1 -70.69 28.50 -20.64
C MET A 1 -69.71 28.09 -19.55
N THR A 2 -70.21 27.84 -18.35
CA THR A 2 -69.71 26.79 -17.43
C THR A 2 -70.08 25.41 -18.04
N PRO A 3 -69.64 24.21 -17.57
CA PRO A 3 -68.89 23.78 -16.36
C PRO A 3 -67.81 22.68 -16.71
N PRO A 4 -67.29 21.79 -15.81
CA PRO A 4 -67.57 21.61 -14.40
C PRO A 4 -66.40 21.48 -13.40
N THR A 5 -66.75 21.95 -12.21
CA THR A 5 -66.18 21.74 -10.87
C THR A 5 -66.25 20.26 -10.42
N ALA A 6 -65.11 19.69 -10.01
CA ALA A 6 -65.08 18.45 -9.23
C ALA A 6 -64.90 18.81 -7.75
N ARG A 7 -65.94 18.60 -6.94
CA ARG A 7 -65.87 18.59 -5.47
C ARG A 7 -65.03 17.37 -5.04
N LEU A 8 -63.85 17.61 -4.50
CA LEU A 8 -63.11 16.61 -3.71
C LEU A 8 -63.56 16.76 -2.25
N GLY A 9 -64.32 15.77 -1.76
CA GLY A 9 -64.66 15.66 -0.35
C GLY A 9 -63.42 15.37 0.52
N PRO A 10 -63.50 15.59 1.85
CA PRO A 10 -62.40 15.37 2.75
C PRO A 10 -62.11 13.87 2.83
N LYS A 11 -60.98 13.42 2.28
CA LYS A 11 -60.48 12.07 2.53
C LYS A 11 -60.13 11.99 4.02
N MET A 12 -60.94 11.22 4.76
CA MET A 12 -60.72 10.83 6.15
C MET A 12 -59.24 10.45 6.37
N ALA A 13 -58.55 11.21 7.23
CA ALA A 13 -57.27 10.80 7.78
C ALA A 13 -57.49 9.54 8.64
N ALA A 14 -56.90 8.43 8.22
CA ALA A 14 -56.91 7.20 8.99
C ALA A 14 -56.25 7.45 10.36
N TYR A 15 -56.96 7.13 11.44
CA TYR A 15 -56.47 7.13 12.81
C TYR A 15 -55.35 6.09 12.97
N LEU A 16 -54.11 6.49 12.71
CA LEU A 16 -52.93 5.74 13.12
C LEU A 16 -52.61 6.17 14.56
N GLN A 17 -52.79 5.27 15.52
CA GLN A 17 -52.39 5.51 16.90
C GLN A 17 -50.85 5.58 16.97
N TRP A 18 -50.30 6.74 17.33
CA TRP A 18 -48.85 6.94 17.40
C TRP A 18 -48.25 6.08 18.50
N ARG A 19 -47.14 5.39 18.21
CA ARG A 19 -46.46 4.52 19.17
C ARG A 19 -45.81 5.36 20.27
N ARG A 20 -45.88 4.88 21.52
CA ARG A 20 -45.35 5.59 22.70
C ARG A 20 -44.02 5.00 23.16
N PHE A 21 -43.06 5.87 23.43
CA PHE A 21 -41.75 5.57 23.99
C PHE A 21 -41.52 6.38 25.28
N VAL A 22 -40.44 6.03 25.98
CA VAL A 22 -39.98 6.72 27.19
C VAL A 22 -38.54 7.16 26.95
N PHE A 23 -38.38 8.05 25.97
CA PHE A 23 -37.07 8.61 25.57
C PHE A 23 -36.65 9.78 26.44
N PHE A 24 -37.51 10.22 27.36
CA PHE A 24 -37.19 11.24 28.34
C PHE A 24 -37.37 10.66 29.74
N ASP A 25 -36.45 10.97 30.64
CA ASP A 25 -36.57 10.70 32.07
C ASP A 25 -37.03 11.97 32.79
N ARG A 26 -37.96 11.81 33.74
CA ARG A 26 -38.51 12.91 34.54
C ARG A 26 -37.89 12.91 35.92
N GLU A 27 -37.32 14.05 36.29
CA GLU A 27 -36.82 14.29 37.63
C GLU A 27 -37.33 15.62 38.18
N ALA A 28 -37.55 15.71 39.48
CA ALA A 28 -37.82 17.00 40.13
C ALA A 28 -36.49 17.71 40.40
N VAL A 29 -36.38 18.99 40.05
CA VAL A 29 -35.20 19.80 40.38
C VAL A 29 -35.12 19.93 41.90
N LYS A 30 -33.94 19.64 42.47
CA LYS A 30 -33.69 19.69 43.91
C LYS A 30 -32.70 20.81 44.21
N GLU A 31 -32.81 21.38 45.40
CA GLU A 31 -31.86 22.37 45.88
C GLU A 31 -30.43 21.78 45.98
N PRO A 32 -29.39 22.56 45.66
CA PRO A 32 -28.01 22.14 45.90
C PRO A 32 -27.81 21.88 47.40
N PRO A 33 -26.98 20.89 47.78
CA PRO A 33 -26.74 20.58 49.19
C PRO A 33 -26.14 21.80 49.90
N GLY A 34 -26.84 22.28 50.93
CA GLY A 34 -26.33 23.35 51.80
C GLY A 34 -25.12 22.90 52.64
N PRO A 35 -24.48 23.82 53.38
CA PRO A 35 -23.32 23.51 54.23
C PRO A 35 -23.60 22.45 55.31
N ASP A 36 -24.86 22.25 55.67
CA ASP A 36 -25.31 21.27 56.69
C ASP A 36 -25.66 19.88 56.12
N GLY A 37 -25.37 19.61 54.83
CA GLY A 37 -25.58 18.28 54.21
C GLY A 37 -27.04 17.89 53.98
N ALA A 38 -28.01 18.75 54.30
CA ALA A 38 -29.44 18.55 54.03
C ALA A 38 -29.80 18.83 52.56
N GLY A 39 -29.21 18.09 51.61
CA GLY A 39 -29.60 18.11 50.20
C GLY A 39 -30.79 17.19 49.94
N GLY A 40 -31.79 17.64 49.18
CA GLY A 40 -32.87 16.75 48.71
C GLY A 40 -34.28 17.33 48.67
N LYS A 41 -34.50 18.55 49.18
CA LYS A 41 -35.80 19.22 49.05
C LYS A 41 -36.04 19.65 47.58
N PRO A 42 -37.29 19.58 47.08
CA PRO A 42 -37.62 20.10 45.75
C PRO A 42 -37.35 21.60 45.74
N PHE A 43 -36.70 22.08 44.67
CA PHE A 43 -36.51 23.49 44.42
C PHE A 43 -37.87 24.13 44.10
N VAL A 44 -38.24 25.19 44.83
CA VAL A 44 -39.52 25.88 44.67
C VAL A 44 -39.26 27.34 44.36
N LEU A 45 -39.85 27.83 43.28
CA LEU A 45 -39.81 29.24 42.91
C LEU A 45 -40.74 30.10 43.81
N PRO A 46 -40.51 31.41 43.89
CA PRO A 46 -41.44 32.34 44.52
C PRO A 46 -42.86 32.19 43.98
N ALA A 47 -43.86 32.40 44.84
CA ALA A 47 -45.25 32.43 44.40
C ALA A 47 -45.47 33.64 43.47
N GLY A 48 -46.46 33.54 42.58
CA GLY A 48 -46.84 34.68 41.73
C GLY A 48 -46.07 34.81 40.41
N ILE A 49 -45.34 33.79 39.96
CA ILE A 49 -44.75 33.78 38.61
C ILE A 49 -45.85 33.92 37.56
N ALA A 50 -45.75 35.00 36.76
CA ALA A 50 -46.70 35.40 35.74
C ALA A 50 -46.25 34.99 34.33
N VAL A 51 -44.96 35.14 34.04
CA VAL A 51 -44.37 34.89 32.72
C VAL A 51 -43.00 34.22 32.86
N CYS A 52 -42.68 33.38 31.89
CA CYS A 52 -41.44 32.62 31.84
C CYS A 52 -40.80 32.76 30.46
N ASP A 53 -39.48 32.75 30.42
CA ASP A 53 -38.71 32.56 29.19
C ASP A 53 -37.36 31.90 29.51
N SER A 54 -36.60 31.53 28.50
CA SER A 54 -35.28 30.91 28.66
C SER A 54 -34.33 31.34 27.55
N GLY A 55 -33.08 31.59 27.93
CA GLY A 55 -32.02 31.86 26.97
C GLY A 55 -30.69 32.10 27.65
N ARG A 56 -29.61 31.98 26.86
CA ARG A 56 -28.22 32.23 27.28
C ARG A 56 -27.82 31.47 28.55
N GLY A 57 -28.36 30.26 28.75
CA GLY A 57 -28.00 29.41 29.88
C GLY A 57 -28.65 29.82 31.21
N SER A 58 -29.77 30.55 31.19
CA SER A 58 -30.59 30.84 32.37
C SER A 58 -32.08 30.71 32.06
N LEU A 59 -32.84 30.23 33.04
CA LEU A 59 -34.30 30.35 33.04
C LEU A 59 -34.67 31.71 33.65
N VAL A 60 -35.59 32.44 33.02
CA VAL A 60 -35.97 33.79 33.42
C VAL A 60 -37.45 33.80 33.75
N PHE A 61 -37.82 34.39 34.89
CA PHE A 61 -39.20 34.44 35.36
C PHE A 61 -39.57 35.87 35.72
N GLY A 62 -40.80 36.27 35.44
CA GLY A 62 -41.38 37.55 35.85
C GLY A 62 -42.56 37.30 36.76
N ASP A 63 -42.65 38.01 37.87
CA ASP A 63 -43.73 37.85 38.86
C ASP A 63 -44.77 38.97 38.82
N MET A 64 -45.81 38.79 39.63
CA MET A 64 -46.92 39.74 39.82
C MET A 64 -46.56 40.91 40.75
N GLU A 65 -45.35 40.92 41.34
CA GLU A 65 -44.80 42.02 42.16
C GLU A 65 -43.78 42.88 41.39
N GLY A 66 -43.53 42.59 40.11
CA GLY A 66 -42.67 43.39 39.23
C GLY A 66 -41.19 43.02 39.29
N GLN A 67 -40.82 41.90 39.90
CA GLN A 67 -39.45 41.37 39.87
C GLN A 67 -39.21 40.45 38.68
N ILE A 68 -37.97 40.47 38.23
CA ILE A 68 -37.45 39.49 37.27
C ILE A 68 -36.43 38.62 37.99
N TRP A 69 -36.66 37.31 37.93
CA TRP A 69 -35.85 36.27 38.54
C TRP A 69 -35.02 35.56 37.47
N PHE A 70 -33.74 35.29 37.77
CA PHE A 70 -32.86 34.47 36.95
C PHE A 70 -32.44 33.22 37.72
N LEU A 71 -32.62 32.07 37.08
CA LEU A 71 -32.13 30.78 37.55
C LEU A 71 -31.09 30.24 36.57
N PRO A 72 -29.79 30.43 36.84
CA PRO A 72 -28.70 29.82 36.09
C PRO A 72 -28.55 28.33 36.44
N ARG A 73 -27.68 27.61 35.70
CA ARG A 73 -27.44 26.16 35.90
C ARG A 73 -26.97 25.80 37.31
N SER A 74 -26.35 26.73 38.02
CA SER A 74 -25.93 26.55 39.42
C SER A 74 -27.09 26.47 40.42
N LEU A 75 -28.33 26.69 39.95
CA LEU A 75 -29.55 26.76 40.77
C LEU A 75 -29.51 27.86 41.84
N GLN A 76 -28.66 28.87 41.65
CA GLN A 76 -28.61 30.06 42.50
C GLN A 76 -29.57 31.12 41.96
N LEU A 77 -30.73 31.22 42.58
CA LEU A 77 -31.76 32.18 42.18
C LEU A 77 -31.32 33.62 42.51
N THR A 78 -31.43 34.52 41.53
CA THR A 78 -31.17 35.96 41.70
C THR A 78 -32.34 36.76 41.16
N SER A 79 -32.61 37.95 41.72
CA SER A 79 -33.66 38.83 41.20
C SER A 79 -33.29 40.31 41.28
N PHE A 80 -34.05 41.11 40.56
CA PHE A 80 -34.04 42.56 40.66
C PHE A 80 -35.44 43.11 40.38
N GLN A 81 -35.74 44.29 40.93
CA GLN A 81 -37.01 44.98 40.70
C GLN A 81 -36.99 45.63 39.31
N ALA A 82 -37.81 45.12 38.38
CA ALA A 82 -37.89 45.64 37.02
C ALA A 82 -39.04 46.64 36.84
N TYR A 83 -40.16 46.41 37.53
CA TYR A 83 -41.38 47.23 37.48
C TYR A 83 -41.95 47.44 38.87
N LYS A 84 -42.83 48.44 39.07
CA LYS A 84 -43.45 48.70 40.37
C LYS A 84 -44.65 47.79 40.67
N LEU A 85 -45.38 47.34 39.65
CA LEU A 85 -46.57 46.51 39.83
C LEU A 85 -46.31 45.07 39.41
N ARG A 86 -46.20 44.78 38.11
CA ARG A 86 -46.06 43.39 37.61
C ARG A 86 -45.28 43.30 36.30
N VAL A 87 -44.71 42.12 36.05
CA VAL A 87 -44.11 41.75 34.76
C VAL A 87 -45.12 40.90 33.98
N THR A 88 -45.41 41.28 32.74
CA THR A 88 -46.41 40.59 31.90
C THR A 88 -45.77 39.78 30.77
N HIS A 89 -44.69 40.28 30.16
CA HIS A 89 -44.01 39.60 29.05
C HIS A 89 -42.50 39.65 29.26
N LEU A 90 -41.83 38.56 28.87
CA LEU A 90 -40.38 38.46 28.81
C LEU A 90 -39.97 37.90 27.45
N TYR A 91 -38.88 38.41 26.92
CA TYR A 91 -38.22 37.87 25.74
C TYR A 91 -36.69 37.98 25.91
N GLN A 92 -36.07 36.85 26.23
CA GLN A 92 -34.64 36.67 26.40
C GLN A 92 -34.02 36.31 25.05
N LEU A 93 -33.17 37.20 24.52
CA LEU A 93 -32.42 36.89 23.31
C LEU A 93 -31.42 35.75 23.56
N LYS A 94 -31.28 34.85 22.59
CA LYS A 94 -30.42 33.67 22.71
C LYS A 94 -28.98 34.00 22.33
N GLN A 95 -28.78 34.90 21.35
CA GLN A 95 -27.44 35.27 20.86
C GLN A 95 -26.84 36.50 21.56
N HIS A 96 -27.66 37.33 22.19
CA HIS A 96 -27.24 38.57 22.82
C HIS A 96 -27.58 38.62 24.31
N SER A 97 -26.74 39.31 25.09
CA SER A 97 -26.96 39.56 26.52
C SER A 97 -28.03 40.62 26.79
N ILE A 98 -29.16 40.53 26.10
CA ILE A 98 -30.26 41.49 26.16
C ILE A 98 -31.54 40.75 26.55
N LEU A 99 -32.26 41.35 27.50
CA LEU A 99 -33.59 40.92 27.90
C LEU A 99 -34.57 42.04 27.59
N VAL A 100 -35.66 41.74 26.91
CA VAL A 100 -36.76 42.70 26.71
C VAL A 100 -37.92 42.25 27.59
N SER A 101 -38.43 43.17 28.41
CA SER A 101 -39.57 42.92 29.27
C SER A 101 -40.69 43.91 28.98
N VAL A 102 -41.93 43.49 29.25
CA VAL A 102 -43.09 44.38 29.34
C VAL A 102 -43.72 44.23 30.71
N GLY A 103 -44.08 45.35 31.32
CA GLY A 103 -44.68 45.39 32.65
C GLY A 103 -45.37 46.72 32.90
N GLU A 104 -45.91 46.87 34.10
CA GLU A 104 -46.71 48.02 34.52
C GLU A 104 -46.06 48.69 35.75
N ASP A 105 -45.90 50.01 35.69
CA ASP A 105 -45.39 50.82 36.81
C ASP A 105 -46.49 51.64 37.51
N GLU A 106 -47.66 51.78 36.89
CA GLU A 106 -48.80 52.59 37.35
C GLU A 106 -50.10 51.82 37.15
N GLU A 107 -51.11 52.11 37.97
CA GLU A 107 -52.44 51.50 37.85
C GLU A 107 -53.14 51.98 36.56
N GLY A 108 -53.77 51.04 35.85
CA GLY A 108 -54.39 51.28 34.54
C GLY A 108 -53.63 50.59 33.40
N ILE A 109 -54.11 50.75 32.18
CA ILE A 109 -53.50 50.13 31.00
C ILE A 109 -52.40 51.06 30.48
N ASN A 110 -51.18 50.92 30.99
CA ASN A 110 -50.01 51.66 30.51
C ASN A 110 -48.77 50.75 30.44
N PRO A 111 -48.72 49.81 29.49
CA PRO A 111 -47.62 48.85 29.40
C PRO A 111 -46.31 49.54 28.98
N LEU A 112 -45.24 49.28 29.73
CA LEU A 112 -43.90 49.83 29.49
C LEU A 112 -42.95 48.73 29.03
N VAL A 113 -42.27 48.96 27.91
CA VAL A 113 -41.18 48.11 27.43
C VAL A 113 -39.88 48.60 28.05
N LYS A 114 -39.13 47.69 28.67
CA LYS A 114 -37.79 47.94 29.18
C LYS A 114 -36.79 46.99 28.52
N VAL A 115 -35.71 47.54 27.98
CA VAL A 115 -34.64 46.78 27.32
C VAL A 115 -33.42 46.75 28.23
N TRP A 116 -33.11 45.58 28.78
CA TRP A 116 -32.05 45.36 29.76
C TRP A 116 -30.81 44.78 29.11
N ASN A 117 -29.65 45.37 29.40
CA ASN A 117 -28.35 44.76 29.09
C ASN A 117 -27.88 44.02 30.35
N LEU A 118 -27.76 42.69 30.25
CA LEU A 118 -27.43 41.84 31.40
C LEU A 118 -25.92 41.79 31.72
N GLU A 119 -25.06 42.25 30.81
CA GLU A 119 -23.61 42.32 31.01
C GLU A 119 -23.20 43.58 31.77
N LYS A 120 -23.84 44.70 31.44
CA LYS A 120 -23.59 45.97 32.10
C LYS A 120 -24.46 46.06 33.35
N ARG A 121 -23.85 46.38 34.48
CA ARG A 121 -24.57 46.54 35.75
C ARG A 121 -24.54 47.99 36.21
N ASP A 122 -25.65 48.43 36.78
CA ASP A 122 -25.79 49.72 37.46
C ASP A 122 -26.34 49.45 38.87
N GLY A 123 -25.59 49.85 39.91
CA GLY A 123 -25.96 49.57 41.30
C GLY A 123 -26.13 48.09 41.65
N GLY A 124 -25.51 47.18 40.90
CA GLY A 124 -25.65 45.72 41.06
C GLY A 124 -26.75 45.07 40.21
N ASN A 125 -27.69 45.86 39.68
CA ASN A 125 -28.78 45.42 38.80
C ASN A 125 -28.39 45.50 37.32
N PRO A 126 -29.06 44.77 36.41
CA PRO A 126 -28.86 44.93 34.97
C PRO A 126 -29.15 46.36 34.49
N LEU A 127 -28.33 46.86 33.55
CA LEU A 127 -28.49 48.21 33.00
C LEU A 127 -29.72 48.29 32.09
N CYS A 128 -30.69 49.13 32.45
CA CYS A 128 -31.81 49.46 31.56
C CYS A 128 -31.36 50.43 30.46
N THR A 129 -31.20 49.94 29.24
CA THR A 129 -30.73 50.72 28.09
C THR A 129 -31.82 51.58 27.45
N ARG A 130 -33.07 51.12 27.45
CA ARG A 130 -34.23 51.86 26.93
C ARG A 130 -35.49 51.58 27.71
N ILE A 131 -36.34 52.60 27.78
CA ILE A 131 -37.69 52.54 28.35
C ILE A 131 -38.61 53.31 27.41
N PHE A 132 -39.73 52.73 26.99
CA PHE A 132 -40.74 53.42 26.19
C PHE A 132 -42.12 52.74 26.36
N PRO A 133 -43.22 53.48 26.15
CA PRO A 133 -44.57 52.91 26.23
C PRO A 133 -44.88 52.01 25.02
N ALA A 134 -45.50 50.86 25.28
CA ALA A 134 -46.05 49.97 24.26
C ALA A 134 -47.50 50.35 23.95
N ILE A 135 -47.70 51.45 23.23
CA ILE A 135 -49.04 51.95 22.90
C ILE A 135 -49.22 51.91 21.37
N PRO A 136 -50.24 51.20 20.84
CA PRO A 136 -50.56 51.23 19.43
C PRO A 136 -51.19 52.57 19.06
N GLY A 137 -50.41 53.43 18.40
CA GLY A 137 -50.82 54.79 18.07
C GLY A 137 -50.99 55.63 19.34
N ASN A 138 -52.23 55.95 19.69
CA ASN A 138 -52.58 56.74 20.87
C ASN A 138 -53.60 56.05 21.81
N LYS A 139 -53.87 54.75 21.61
CA LYS A 139 -54.85 54.01 22.41
C LYS A 139 -54.13 53.05 23.36
N PRO A 140 -54.20 53.25 24.69
CA PRO A 140 -53.60 52.33 25.63
C PRO A 140 -54.33 50.98 25.59
N THR A 141 -53.65 49.96 25.08
CA THR A 141 -54.18 48.60 24.92
C THR A 141 -53.26 47.60 25.63
N VAL A 142 -53.84 46.53 26.18
CA VAL A 142 -53.10 45.43 26.80
C VAL A 142 -52.25 44.69 25.76
N VAL A 143 -50.96 44.53 26.06
CA VAL A 143 -50.04 43.71 25.26
C VAL A 143 -50.43 42.24 25.42
N SER A 144 -50.53 41.51 24.32
CA SER A 144 -50.86 40.08 24.32
C SER A 144 -49.68 39.19 23.95
N CYS A 145 -48.70 39.71 23.21
CA CYS A 145 -47.51 38.97 22.80
C CYS A 145 -46.35 39.91 22.43
N LEU A 146 -45.13 39.40 22.61
CA LEU A 146 -43.88 40.09 22.34
C LEU A 146 -42.94 39.15 21.58
N THR A 147 -42.29 39.64 20.54
CA THR A 147 -41.18 38.93 19.90
C THR A 147 -40.09 39.90 19.48
N VAL A 148 -38.84 39.45 19.56
CA VAL A 148 -37.66 40.21 19.17
C VAL A 148 -36.82 39.36 18.24
N HIS A 149 -36.38 39.95 17.12
CA HIS A 149 -35.51 39.27 16.18
C HIS A 149 -34.06 39.22 16.72
N GLU A 150 -33.37 38.09 16.56
CA GLU A 150 -32.00 37.90 17.09
C GLU A 150 -30.99 38.94 16.58
N ASN A 151 -31.11 39.41 15.33
CA ASN A 151 -30.32 40.53 14.80
C ASN A 151 -30.52 41.91 15.46
N LEU A 152 -31.38 42.04 16.48
CA LEU A 152 -31.70 43.29 17.21
C LEU A 152 -32.30 44.42 16.36
N ASN A 153 -32.63 44.19 15.09
CA ASN A 153 -33.15 45.22 14.19
C ASN A 153 -34.67 45.26 14.12
N PHE A 154 -35.36 44.25 14.67
CA PHE A 154 -36.81 44.17 14.63
C PHE A 154 -37.34 43.71 15.99
N MET A 155 -38.38 44.39 16.45
CA MET A 155 -39.20 43.99 17.59
C MET A 155 -40.66 44.19 17.20
N ALA A 156 -41.50 43.21 17.49
CA ALA A 156 -42.94 43.29 17.25
C ALA A 156 -43.70 43.06 18.56
N ILE A 157 -44.71 43.89 18.78
CA ILE A 157 -45.61 43.84 19.94
C ILE A 157 -47.02 43.70 19.41
N GLY A 158 -47.72 42.65 19.84
CA GLY A 158 -49.11 42.41 19.51
C GLY A 158 -50.02 42.75 20.68
N PHE A 159 -51.22 43.22 20.36
CA PHE A 159 -52.17 43.74 21.33
C PHE A 159 -53.48 42.96 21.32
N ALA A 160 -54.20 43.04 22.44
CA ALA A 160 -55.50 42.41 22.61
C ALA A 160 -56.61 42.98 21.69
N ASP A 161 -56.43 44.20 21.18
CA ASP A 161 -57.35 44.80 20.19
C ASP A 161 -57.10 44.34 18.75
N GLY A 162 -56.06 43.51 18.53
CA GLY A 162 -55.68 43.04 17.21
C GLY A 162 -54.70 43.94 16.46
N SER A 163 -54.15 44.97 17.11
CA SER A 163 -53.06 45.76 16.51
C SER A 163 -51.69 45.08 16.69
N VAL A 164 -50.77 45.33 15.75
CA VAL A 164 -49.35 44.94 15.84
C VAL A 164 -48.49 46.16 15.61
N VAL A 165 -47.61 46.47 16.54
CA VAL A 165 -46.61 47.53 16.44
C VAL A 165 -45.25 46.92 16.13
N LEU A 166 -44.61 47.41 15.06
CA LEU A 166 -43.26 47.02 14.64
C LEU A 166 -42.28 48.16 14.91
N THR A 167 -41.24 47.87 15.68
CA THR A 167 -40.06 48.71 15.85
C THR A 167 -38.93 48.19 14.96
N LYS A 168 -38.45 49.04 14.06
CA LYS A 168 -37.36 48.76 13.11
C LYS A 168 -36.12 49.60 13.44
N GLY A 169 -34.95 48.97 13.45
CA GLY A 169 -33.66 49.56 13.83
C GLY A 169 -33.15 48.94 15.13
N ASP A 170 -31.95 49.32 15.56
CA ASP A 170 -31.31 48.80 16.77
C ASP A 170 -32.19 49.02 18.00
N ILE A 171 -32.76 47.94 18.54
CA ILE A 171 -33.69 48.01 19.68
C ILE A 171 -33.02 48.51 20.96
N THR A 172 -31.69 48.47 21.06
CA THR A 172 -30.95 48.95 22.23
C THR A 172 -30.69 50.45 22.21
N ARG A 173 -30.88 51.13 21.06
CA ARG A 173 -30.56 52.54 20.87
C ARG A 173 -31.75 53.33 20.35
N ASP A 174 -31.97 54.51 20.91
CA ASP A 174 -33.12 55.35 20.55
C ASP A 174 -32.93 56.10 19.21
N ARG A 175 -31.72 56.60 18.94
CA ARG A 175 -31.42 57.52 17.82
C ARG A 175 -31.66 56.98 16.41
N HIS A 176 -31.87 55.66 16.23
CA HIS A 176 -32.04 55.03 14.91
C HIS A 176 -33.23 54.07 14.81
N SER A 177 -34.08 53.98 15.84
CA SER A 177 -35.25 53.10 15.83
C SER A 177 -36.51 53.84 15.38
N LYS A 178 -37.24 53.30 14.40
CA LYS A 178 -38.55 53.79 13.95
C LYS A 178 -39.64 52.80 14.36
N THR A 179 -40.63 53.27 15.10
CA THR A 179 -41.80 52.47 15.51
C THR A 179 -43.01 52.86 14.65
N GLN A 180 -43.76 51.87 14.16
CA GLN A 180 -44.98 52.08 13.39
C GLN A 180 -45.98 50.93 13.58
N ILE A 181 -47.26 51.21 13.34
CA ILE A 181 -48.29 50.17 13.31
C ILE A 181 -48.13 49.38 12.01
N LEU A 182 -48.05 48.05 12.12
CA LEU A 182 -47.89 47.12 11.00
C LEU A 182 -49.23 46.50 10.57
N HIS A 183 -50.06 46.16 11.55
CA HIS A 183 -51.36 45.53 11.34
C HIS A 183 -52.39 46.16 12.28
N GLU A 184 -53.62 46.33 11.78
CA GLU A 184 -54.80 46.69 12.56
C GLU A 184 -55.89 45.66 12.26
N GLY A 185 -56.27 44.89 13.27
CA GLY A 185 -57.30 43.85 13.19
C GLY A 185 -58.42 44.07 14.20
N SER A 186 -59.35 43.12 14.25
CA SER A 186 -60.44 43.09 15.25
C SER A 186 -60.33 41.92 16.22
N TYR A 187 -59.43 40.98 15.95
CA TYR A 187 -59.22 39.78 16.76
C TYR A 187 -57.90 39.90 17.53
N PRO A 188 -57.87 39.51 18.82
CA PRO A 188 -56.66 39.58 19.63
C PRO A 188 -55.48 38.85 18.97
N ILE A 189 -54.30 39.48 18.98
CA ILE A 189 -53.06 38.81 18.53
C ILE A 189 -52.67 37.77 19.58
N THR A 190 -52.50 36.51 19.20
CA THR A 190 -52.18 35.40 20.10
C THR A 190 -50.77 34.85 19.93
N GLY A 191 -50.12 35.15 18.81
CA GLY A 191 -48.76 34.70 18.52
C GLY A 191 -48.03 35.60 17.52
N LEU A 192 -46.74 35.82 17.76
CA LEU A 192 -45.84 36.52 16.85
C LEU A 192 -44.52 35.75 16.77
N ALA A 193 -43.98 35.58 15.56
CA ALA A 193 -42.66 34.97 15.38
C ALA A 193 -41.94 35.54 14.16
N PHE A 194 -40.69 35.94 14.36
CA PHE A 194 -39.80 36.27 13.25
C PHE A 194 -39.18 35.03 12.65
N ARG A 195 -39.04 35.04 11.32
CA ARG A 195 -38.26 34.07 10.57
C ARG A 195 -37.34 34.79 9.59
N GLN A 196 -36.08 34.37 9.54
CA GLN A 196 -35.12 34.83 8.55
C GLN A 196 -34.85 33.74 7.51
N SER A 197 -35.07 34.05 6.22
CA SER A 197 -34.71 33.19 5.08
C SER A 197 -33.70 33.91 4.20
N GLY A 198 -32.41 33.62 4.40
CA GLY A 198 -31.32 34.37 3.76
C GLY A 198 -31.35 35.86 4.11
N LYS A 199 -31.64 36.72 3.14
CA LYS A 199 -31.74 38.19 3.33
C LYS A 199 -33.18 38.67 3.59
N THR A 200 -34.18 37.80 3.45
CA THR A 200 -35.58 38.17 3.72
C THR A 200 -35.94 37.86 5.16
N THR A 201 -36.60 38.82 5.81
CA THR A 201 -37.17 38.65 7.16
C THR A 201 -38.68 38.64 7.04
N HIS A 202 -39.31 37.60 7.56
CA HIS A 202 -40.76 37.45 7.62
C HIS A 202 -41.21 37.54 9.09
N LEU A 203 -42.40 38.10 9.31
CA LEU A 203 -43.08 38.10 10.61
C LEU A 203 -44.40 37.36 10.45
N PHE A 204 -44.56 36.27 11.18
CA PHE A 204 -45.85 35.61 11.34
C PHE A 204 -46.66 36.33 12.39
N VAL A 205 -47.92 36.59 12.08
CA VAL A 205 -48.92 37.19 12.96
C VAL A 205 -50.09 36.21 13.05
N VAL A 206 -50.41 35.79 14.26
CA VAL A 206 -51.53 34.89 14.55
C VAL A 206 -52.51 35.60 15.44
N THR A 207 -53.79 35.49 15.10
CA THR A 207 -54.89 35.90 15.96
C THR A 207 -55.67 34.68 16.42
N THR A 208 -56.76 34.91 17.13
CA THR A 208 -57.72 33.85 17.45
C THR A 208 -58.38 33.23 16.21
N GLU A 209 -58.43 33.96 15.09
CA GLU A 209 -59.18 33.55 13.88
C GLU A 209 -58.30 33.41 12.62
N ASN A 210 -57.21 34.16 12.47
CA ASN A 210 -56.43 34.16 11.22
C ASN A 210 -54.91 34.08 11.45
N ILE A 211 -54.20 33.71 10.37
CA ILE A 211 -52.74 33.62 10.32
C ILE A 211 -52.25 34.40 9.10
N GLN A 212 -51.31 35.32 9.32
CA GLN A 212 -50.75 36.17 8.28
C GLN A 212 -49.22 36.15 8.34
N SER A 213 -48.58 36.31 7.18
CA SER A 213 -47.13 36.42 7.02
C SER A 213 -46.79 37.76 6.38
N TYR A 214 -45.97 38.57 7.04
CA TYR A 214 -45.51 39.88 6.59
C TYR A 214 -44.06 39.82 6.13
N THR A 215 -43.74 40.32 4.94
CA THR A 215 -42.35 40.38 4.46
C THR A 215 -41.71 41.73 4.79
N LEU A 216 -40.79 41.74 5.76
CA LEU A 216 -40.21 42.95 6.35
C LEU A 216 -39.03 43.54 5.56
N SER A 217 -38.45 42.77 4.64
CA SER A 217 -37.32 43.21 3.81
C SER A 217 -37.76 44.06 2.60
N VAL A 218 -39.05 44.08 2.27
CA VAL A 218 -39.62 44.83 1.15
C VAL A 218 -40.28 46.10 1.69
N LYS A 219 -40.22 47.20 0.91
CA LYS A 219 -40.98 48.43 1.25
C LYS A 219 -42.49 48.10 1.30
N ASP A 220 -43.21 48.81 2.16
CA ASP A 220 -44.66 48.65 2.37
C ASP A 220 -45.12 47.33 3.02
N TYR A 221 -44.18 46.46 3.42
CA TYR A 221 -44.43 45.26 4.22
C TYR A 221 -45.60 44.40 3.69
N PRO A 222 -45.49 43.87 2.45
CA PRO A 222 -46.55 43.06 1.87
C PRO A 222 -46.87 41.86 2.76
N HIS A 223 -48.16 41.54 2.87
CA HIS A 223 -48.64 40.42 3.69
C HIS A 223 -49.41 39.41 2.86
N LEU A 224 -49.39 38.16 3.32
CA LEU A 224 -50.14 37.04 2.78
C LEU A 224 -50.97 36.42 3.92
N GLU A 225 -52.26 36.22 3.68
CA GLU A 225 -53.12 35.45 4.58
C GLU A 225 -52.92 33.96 4.30
N LEU A 226 -52.44 33.23 5.30
CA LEU A 226 -52.05 31.82 5.19
C LEU A 226 -53.20 30.87 5.57
N ASP A 227 -54.04 31.28 6.54
CA ASP A 227 -55.19 30.49 6.99
C ASP A 227 -56.21 31.36 7.73
N THR A 228 -57.46 30.90 7.74
CA THR A 228 -58.58 31.49 8.48
C THR A 228 -58.90 30.70 9.74
N HIS A 229 -57.90 30.03 10.31
CA HIS A 229 -58.00 29.32 11.58
C HIS A 229 -56.80 29.68 12.46
N GLY A 230 -57.04 30.53 13.45
CA GLY A 230 -56.03 30.97 14.41
C GLY A 230 -55.80 29.98 15.55
N CYS A 231 -55.17 30.46 16.64
CA CYS A 231 -54.98 29.67 17.85
C CYS A 231 -55.14 30.50 19.13
N GLY A 232 -55.25 29.82 20.26
CA GLY A 232 -55.17 30.43 21.58
C GLY A 232 -53.76 30.96 21.90
N LEU A 233 -53.65 31.72 22.98
CA LEU A 233 -52.35 32.19 23.50
C LEU A 233 -51.43 30.99 23.78
N ARG A 234 -50.12 31.16 23.52
CA ARG A 234 -49.08 30.13 23.74
C ARG A 234 -49.28 28.83 22.94
N CYS A 235 -50.18 28.80 21.96
CA CYS A 235 -50.40 27.65 21.07
C CYS A 235 -49.70 27.79 19.72
N SER A 236 -48.72 28.69 19.61
CA SER A 236 -47.89 28.87 18.42
C SER A 236 -46.40 28.87 18.77
N SER A 237 -45.57 28.28 17.93
CA SER A 237 -44.11 28.25 18.13
C SER A 237 -43.37 28.14 16.79
N LEU A 238 -42.09 28.51 16.75
CA LEU A 238 -41.25 28.32 15.58
C LEU A 238 -40.44 27.03 15.74
N SER A 239 -40.41 26.19 14.72
CA SER A 239 -39.50 25.04 14.69
C SER A 239 -38.05 25.48 14.59
N ASP A 240 -37.13 24.56 14.87
CA ASP A 240 -35.70 24.81 14.78
C ASP A 240 -35.21 24.84 13.31
N PRO A 241 -33.97 25.29 13.05
CA PRO A 241 -33.42 25.34 11.70
C PRO A 241 -33.35 23.98 10.97
N SER A 242 -33.38 22.85 11.69
CA SER A 242 -33.33 21.52 11.07
C SER A 242 -34.64 21.15 10.37
N GLN A 243 -35.75 21.83 10.73
CA GLN A 243 -37.06 21.71 10.09
C GLN A 243 -37.47 23.01 9.36
N ASP A 244 -36.49 23.70 8.75
CA ASP A 244 -36.71 24.89 7.92
C ASP A 244 -37.40 26.07 8.61
N LEU A 245 -37.37 26.17 9.95
CA LEU A 245 -38.03 27.24 10.71
C LEU A 245 -39.52 27.37 10.31
N GLN A 246 -40.19 26.25 10.10
CA GLN A 246 -41.64 26.18 9.93
C GLN A 246 -42.34 26.74 11.17
N PHE A 247 -43.37 27.56 10.95
CA PHE A 247 -44.15 28.15 12.01
C PHE A 247 -45.33 27.25 12.36
N ILE A 248 -45.46 26.87 13.62
CA ILE A 248 -46.39 25.87 14.10
C ILE A 248 -47.55 26.58 14.80
N VAL A 249 -48.77 26.21 14.44
CA VAL A 249 -49.99 26.70 15.07
C VAL A 249 -50.86 25.51 15.46
N ALA A 250 -51.17 25.39 16.74
CA ALA A 250 -52.02 24.33 17.26
C ALA A 250 -53.44 24.83 17.54
N GLY A 251 -54.40 24.26 16.82
CA GLY A 251 -55.80 24.26 17.21
C GLY A 251 -56.12 23.07 18.11
N ASN A 252 -57.37 22.98 18.57
CA ASN A 252 -57.82 21.92 19.48
C ASN A 252 -57.68 20.51 18.87
N GLU A 253 -57.97 20.35 17.58
CA GLU A 253 -57.98 19.04 16.91
C GLU A 253 -56.75 18.78 16.03
N CYS A 254 -56.06 19.84 15.59
CA CYS A 254 -54.99 19.77 14.60
C CYS A 254 -53.86 20.73 14.92
N VAL A 255 -52.64 20.33 14.55
CA VAL A 255 -51.47 21.19 14.47
C VAL A 255 -51.09 21.40 13.02
N TYR A 256 -50.96 22.65 12.61
CA TYR A 256 -50.59 23.04 11.26
C TYR A 256 -49.19 23.65 11.26
N LEU A 257 -48.42 23.35 10.22
CA LEU A 257 -47.10 23.93 10.00
C LEU A 257 -47.19 24.86 8.79
N TYR A 258 -46.61 26.05 8.91
CA TYR A 258 -46.69 27.10 7.90
C TYR A 258 -45.30 27.53 7.43
N GLN A 259 -45.21 27.79 6.14
CA GLN A 259 -44.11 28.50 5.50
C GLN A 259 -44.58 29.96 5.23
N PRO A 260 -43.66 30.90 4.91
CA PRO A 260 -44.04 32.30 4.71
C PRO A 260 -45.01 32.51 3.54
N ASP A 261 -44.96 31.62 2.56
CA ASP A 261 -45.69 31.72 1.30
C ASP A 261 -46.81 30.66 1.14
N GLU A 262 -46.83 29.63 1.99
CA GLU A 262 -47.79 28.52 1.86
C GLU A 262 -48.12 27.83 3.18
N ARG A 263 -49.26 27.13 3.18
CA ARG A 263 -49.67 26.21 4.24
C ARG A 263 -48.98 24.86 4.04
N GLY A 264 -48.26 24.41 5.06
CA GLY A 264 -47.57 23.11 5.08
C GLY A 264 -48.43 21.98 5.67
N PRO A 265 -47.79 20.90 6.16
CA PRO A 265 -48.50 19.70 6.62
C PRO A 265 -49.35 19.93 7.87
N CYS A 266 -50.35 19.06 8.06
CA CYS A 266 -51.21 19.05 9.24
C CYS A 266 -51.15 17.70 9.97
N PHE A 267 -51.23 17.75 11.30
CA PHE A 267 -51.24 16.59 12.17
C PHE A 267 -52.45 16.64 13.09
N ALA A 268 -53.26 15.59 13.09
CA ALA A 268 -54.42 15.47 13.98
C ALA A 268 -53.96 15.04 15.38
N PHE A 269 -54.18 15.91 16.36
CA PHE A 269 -53.94 15.64 17.78
C PHE A 269 -55.15 16.14 18.55
N GLU A 270 -55.84 15.25 19.27
CA GLU A 270 -57.04 15.60 20.03
C GLU A 270 -56.70 16.33 21.35
N GLY A 271 -57.69 17.05 21.90
CA GLY A 271 -57.64 17.67 23.22
C GLY A 271 -57.41 19.19 23.20
N GLN A 272 -57.93 19.91 24.18
CA GLN A 272 -57.74 21.35 24.25
C GLN A 272 -56.26 21.69 24.48
N LYS A 273 -55.63 22.35 23.51
CA LYS A 273 -54.21 22.72 23.56
C LYS A 273 -54.05 23.96 24.43
N LEU A 274 -53.06 23.92 25.33
CA LEU A 274 -52.76 25.02 26.26
C LEU A 274 -51.42 25.66 25.96
N ILE A 275 -50.39 24.82 25.71
CA ILE A 275 -49.03 25.27 25.44
C ILE A 275 -48.47 24.43 24.29
N VAL A 276 -47.82 25.10 23.35
CA VAL A 276 -47.04 24.48 22.28
C VAL A 276 -45.62 25.01 22.36
N HIS A 277 -44.66 24.09 22.36
CA HIS A 277 -43.25 24.43 22.35
C HIS A 277 -42.51 23.52 21.35
N TRP A 278 -41.41 24.01 20.82
CA TRP A 278 -40.54 23.23 19.94
C TRP A 278 -39.16 23.05 20.57
N TYR A 279 -38.65 21.83 20.55
CA TYR A 279 -37.35 21.51 21.11
C TYR A 279 -36.66 20.38 20.34
N ARG A 280 -35.52 20.68 19.71
CA ARG A 280 -34.62 19.70 19.07
C ARG A 280 -35.33 18.65 18.21
N GLY A 281 -36.14 19.09 17.25
CA GLY A 281 -36.92 18.21 16.37
C GLY A 281 -38.22 17.67 16.96
N TYR A 282 -38.50 17.91 18.25
CA TYR A 282 -39.74 17.49 18.90
C TYR A 282 -40.75 18.62 19.02
N LEU A 283 -42.01 18.27 18.80
CA LEU A 283 -43.16 19.10 19.13
C LEU A 283 -43.67 18.74 20.53
N ILE A 284 -43.70 19.71 21.43
CA ILE A 284 -44.23 19.56 22.78
C ILE A 284 -45.60 20.19 22.85
N ILE A 285 -46.56 19.43 23.34
CA ILE A 285 -47.93 19.87 23.53
C ILE A 285 -48.35 19.59 24.95
N VAL A 286 -48.79 20.64 25.65
CA VAL A 286 -49.56 20.52 26.89
C VAL A 286 -51.03 20.66 26.52
N SER A 287 -51.83 19.67 26.91
CA SER A 287 -53.26 19.62 26.62
C SER A 287 -54.07 19.25 27.85
N LYS A 288 -55.31 19.74 27.92
CA LYS A 288 -56.29 19.33 28.92
C LYS A 288 -57.09 18.14 28.38
N ASP A 289 -57.23 17.10 29.18
CA ASP A 289 -58.02 15.92 28.80
C ASP A 289 -59.52 16.26 28.82
N GLN A 290 -60.20 16.13 27.68
CA GLN A 290 -61.63 16.40 27.54
C GLN A 290 -62.51 15.20 27.96
N LYS A 291 -61.94 14.09 28.44
CA LYS A 291 -62.70 12.89 28.83
C LYS A 291 -63.55 13.01 30.10
N THR A 292 -63.64 14.17 30.73
CA THR A 292 -64.65 14.46 31.77
C THR A 292 -65.81 15.25 31.16
N SER A 293 -66.90 14.54 30.86
CA SER A 293 -68.17 15.10 30.37
C SER A 293 -68.73 16.23 31.23
N PRO A 294 -69.49 17.18 30.66
CA PRO A 294 -70.32 18.10 31.43
C PRO A 294 -71.59 17.36 31.89
N LYS A 295 -71.66 16.99 33.18
CA LYS A 295 -72.93 16.61 33.80
C LYS A 295 -73.08 17.25 35.18
N SER A 296 -74.26 17.87 35.32
CA SER A 296 -74.94 18.43 36.49
C SER A 296 -74.33 19.66 37.17
N GLU A 297 -74.78 20.83 36.72
CA GLU A 297 -75.23 21.87 37.65
C GLU A 297 -76.31 21.27 38.56
N PHE A 298 -75.94 20.81 39.76
CA PHE A 298 -76.77 20.72 40.99
C PHE A 298 -76.01 19.86 42.02
N ALA A 299 -75.06 20.48 42.75
CA ALA A 299 -74.69 20.15 44.12
C ALA A 299 -73.56 21.08 44.57
N GLY A 300 -73.80 21.86 45.63
CA GLY A 300 -72.74 22.61 46.30
C GLY A 300 -71.79 21.67 47.02
N SER A 301 -70.51 21.75 46.66
CA SER A 301 -69.37 21.39 47.52
C SER A 301 -68.11 22.04 46.92
N GLU A 302 -67.24 22.51 47.80
CA GLU A 302 -66.10 23.39 47.53
C GLU A 302 -65.10 22.82 46.51
N ALA A 303 -64.49 23.73 45.76
CA ALA A 303 -63.59 23.48 44.64
C ALA A 303 -62.31 22.73 45.05
N GLN A 304 -62.18 21.47 44.62
CA GLN A 304 -60.89 20.81 44.35
C GLN A 304 -61.02 19.86 43.14
N ASN A 305 -61.30 20.41 41.96
CA ASN A 305 -61.04 19.71 40.70
C ASN A 305 -59.66 20.17 40.21
N SER A 306 -58.61 19.43 40.55
CA SER A 306 -57.31 19.61 39.91
C SER A 306 -57.43 19.18 38.44
N ASP A 307 -57.54 20.14 37.53
CA ASP A 307 -57.53 19.91 36.09
C ASP A 307 -56.19 19.31 35.67
N LYS A 308 -56.13 17.98 35.60
CA LYS A 308 -54.91 17.26 35.18
C LYS A 308 -54.59 17.60 33.73
N GLN A 309 -53.34 17.97 33.48
CA GLN A 309 -52.84 18.30 32.15
C GLN A 309 -51.89 17.21 31.67
N ILE A 310 -51.94 16.90 30.37
CA ILE A 310 -51.11 15.89 29.73
C ILE A 310 -50.07 16.61 28.88
N LEU A 311 -48.79 16.34 29.17
CA LEU A 311 -47.66 16.77 28.35
C LEU A 311 -47.25 15.61 27.45
N ASN A 312 -47.27 15.84 26.14
CA ASN A 312 -46.81 14.90 25.12
C ASN A 312 -45.65 15.52 24.33
N ILE A 313 -44.61 14.72 24.10
CA ILE A 313 -43.47 15.06 23.24
C ILE A 313 -43.58 14.19 21.98
N TYR A 314 -43.76 14.82 20.83
CA TYR A 314 -43.99 14.17 19.54
C TYR A 314 -42.76 14.32 18.63
N ASP A 315 -42.40 13.23 17.96
CA ASP A 315 -41.50 13.26 16.79
C ASP A 315 -42.37 13.18 15.53
N LEU A 316 -42.49 14.29 14.82
CA LEU A 316 -43.35 14.40 13.63
C LEU A 316 -42.76 13.65 12.43
N CYS A 317 -41.44 13.61 12.29
CA CYS A 317 -40.75 12.95 11.19
C CYS A 317 -40.91 11.44 11.26
N ASN A 318 -40.70 10.87 12.45
CA ASN A 318 -40.77 9.44 12.71
C ASN A 318 -42.17 8.96 13.16
N LYS A 319 -43.12 9.88 13.37
CA LYS A 319 -44.53 9.64 13.71
C LYS A 319 -44.72 8.81 14.99
N PHE A 320 -44.00 9.17 16.06
CA PHE A 320 -44.15 8.54 17.38
C PHE A 320 -44.20 9.57 18.52
N ILE A 321 -44.68 9.14 19.68
CA ILE A 321 -44.69 9.91 20.93
C ILE A 321 -43.43 9.52 21.71
N ALA A 322 -42.47 10.43 21.81
CA ALA A 322 -41.19 10.22 22.49
C ALA A 322 -41.35 10.12 24.01
N TYR A 323 -42.32 10.84 24.56
CA TYR A 323 -42.65 10.85 25.99
C TYR A 323 -44.07 11.36 26.22
N SER A 324 -44.73 10.86 27.27
CA SER A 324 -46.07 11.28 27.69
C SER A 324 -46.18 11.18 29.21
N SER A 325 -46.59 12.26 29.88
CA SER A 325 -46.76 12.29 31.33
C SER A 325 -47.87 13.26 31.73
N ILE A 326 -48.47 12.98 32.88
CA ILE A 326 -49.48 13.83 33.51
C ILE A 326 -48.78 14.78 34.50
N PHE A 327 -49.22 16.03 34.52
CA PHE A 327 -48.78 17.09 35.42
C PHE A 327 -49.98 17.79 36.06
N ASP A 328 -49.77 18.29 37.28
CA ASP A 328 -50.73 19.10 38.01
C ASP A 328 -50.47 20.58 37.66
N ASP A 329 -51.34 21.14 36.82
CA ASP A 329 -51.35 22.55 36.39
C ASP A 329 -49.99 23.12 35.92
N VAL A 330 -49.67 22.92 34.64
CA VAL A 330 -48.43 23.43 34.01
C VAL A 330 -48.57 24.91 33.68
N VAL A 331 -47.64 25.72 34.20
CA VAL A 331 -47.54 27.16 33.94
C VAL A 331 -46.81 27.42 32.62
N ASP A 332 -45.66 26.75 32.41
CA ASP A 332 -44.89 26.88 31.17
C ASP A 332 -43.94 25.70 30.95
N VAL A 333 -43.45 25.56 29.71
CA VAL A 333 -42.42 24.60 29.31
C VAL A 333 -41.26 25.35 28.67
N LEU A 334 -40.10 25.29 29.32
CA LEU A 334 -38.87 26.00 28.92
C LEU A 334 -37.81 25.03 28.42
N ALA A 335 -36.89 25.52 27.60
CA ALA A 335 -35.82 24.72 27.01
C ALA A 335 -34.46 25.38 27.23
N GLU A 336 -33.64 24.80 28.09
CA GLU A 336 -32.30 25.33 28.39
C GLU A 336 -31.36 24.18 28.81
N TRP A 337 -30.05 24.40 28.80
CA TRP A 337 -29.04 23.40 29.24
C TRP A 337 -29.14 22.01 28.58
N GLY A 338 -29.78 21.92 27.40
CA GLY A 338 -29.99 20.64 26.73
C GLY A 338 -31.04 19.75 27.41
N SER A 339 -32.01 20.31 28.12
CA SER A 339 -33.17 19.60 28.66
C SER A 339 -34.43 20.49 28.63
N LEU A 340 -35.59 19.88 28.86
CA LEU A 340 -36.86 20.58 29.00
C LEU A 340 -37.19 20.78 30.48
N TYR A 341 -37.67 21.96 30.85
CA TYR A 341 -38.06 22.32 32.20
C TYR A 341 -39.55 22.65 32.23
N VAL A 342 -40.32 21.87 32.98
CA VAL A 342 -41.76 22.03 33.15
C VAL A 342 -42.00 22.70 34.49
N LEU A 343 -42.56 23.91 34.48
CA LEU A 343 -42.94 24.66 35.67
C LEU A 343 -44.40 24.38 36.01
N THR A 344 -44.68 23.95 37.23
CA THR A 344 -46.04 23.73 37.74
C THR A 344 -46.48 24.89 38.64
N ARG A 345 -47.80 25.05 38.81
CA ARG A 345 -48.41 26.17 39.55
C ARG A 345 -47.98 26.23 41.02
N ASP A 346 -47.59 25.10 41.59
CA ASP A 346 -47.04 24.98 42.95
C ASP A 346 -45.57 25.46 43.07
N GLY A 347 -45.01 26.04 42.00
CA GLY A 347 -43.66 26.60 41.96
C GLY A 347 -42.56 25.55 41.76
N LYS A 348 -42.90 24.27 41.59
CA LYS A 348 -41.91 23.21 41.36
C LYS A 348 -41.47 23.18 39.89
N ILE A 349 -40.20 22.83 39.69
CA ILE A 349 -39.63 22.62 38.35
C ILE A 349 -39.32 21.13 38.18
N HIS A 350 -39.82 20.56 37.08
CA HIS A 350 -39.47 19.21 36.64
C HIS A 350 -38.57 19.26 35.42
N VAL A 351 -37.44 18.57 35.45
CA VAL A 351 -36.57 18.40 34.28
C VAL A 351 -36.96 17.13 33.53
N LEU A 352 -37.10 17.25 32.21
CA LEU A 352 -37.23 16.13 31.29
C LEU A 352 -35.92 16.04 30.50
N GLN A 353 -35.11 15.04 30.84
CA GLN A 353 -33.82 14.79 30.21
C GLN A 353 -33.96 13.75 29.11
N GLU A 354 -33.55 14.09 27.90
CA GLU A 354 -33.53 13.17 26.77
C GLU A 354 -32.45 12.09 26.98
N LYS A 355 -32.82 10.83 26.78
CA LYS A 355 -31.87 9.70 26.77
C LYS A 355 -30.90 9.82 25.61
N ASP A 356 -29.72 9.26 25.76
CA ASP A 356 -28.75 9.17 24.68
C ASP A 356 -29.25 8.28 23.53
N THR A 357 -28.74 8.52 22.33
CA THR A 357 -29.17 7.82 21.12
C THR A 357 -28.93 6.30 21.19
N GLN A 358 -27.86 5.85 21.86
CA GLN A 358 -27.57 4.42 21.99
C GLN A 358 -28.63 3.72 22.83
N THR A 359 -28.98 4.27 24.00
CA THR A 359 -30.07 3.77 24.85
C THR A 359 -31.40 3.73 24.09
N LYS A 360 -31.72 4.77 23.30
CA LYS A 360 -32.94 4.75 22.46
C LYS A 360 -32.92 3.64 21.42
N LEU A 361 -31.80 3.44 20.72
CA LEU A 361 -31.64 2.36 19.74
C LEU A 361 -31.76 0.98 20.40
N GLU A 362 -31.15 0.76 21.56
CA GLU A 362 -31.32 -0.47 22.33
C GLU A 362 -32.78 -0.73 22.72
N MET A 363 -33.50 0.30 23.16
CA MET A 363 -34.93 0.20 23.45
C MET A 363 -35.74 -0.21 22.21
N LEU A 364 -35.35 0.26 21.02
CA LEU A 364 -35.97 -0.13 19.76
C LEU A 364 -35.60 -1.56 19.34
N PHE A 365 -34.34 -1.97 19.51
CA PHE A 365 -33.88 -3.33 19.22
C PHE A 365 -34.56 -4.38 20.12
N ARG A 366 -34.68 -4.10 21.43
CA ARG A 366 -35.43 -4.98 22.37
C ARG A 366 -36.89 -5.17 21.97
N LYS A 367 -37.49 -4.17 21.30
CA LYS A 367 -38.87 -4.22 20.78
C LYS A 367 -38.95 -4.70 19.33
N ASN A 368 -37.84 -5.10 18.70
CA ASN A 368 -37.71 -5.51 17.30
C ASN A 368 -38.19 -4.44 16.29
N LEU A 369 -38.02 -3.15 16.59
CA LEU A 369 -38.45 -2.02 15.75
C LEU A 369 -37.31 -1.46 14.90
N PHE A 370 -36.72 -2.30 14.06
CA PHE A 370 -35.51 -1.98 13.28
C PHE A 370 -35.73 -0.86 12.25
N GLU A 371 -36.87 -0.78 11.58
CA GLU A 371 -37.15 0.30 10.61
C GLU A 371 -37.16 1.69 11.28
N MET A 372 -37.74 1.78 12.47
CA MET A 372 -37.73 3.02 13.25
C MET A 372 -36.36 3.32 13.81
N ALA A 373 -35.56 2.31 14.17
CA ALA A 373 -34.16 2.48 14.55
C ALA A 373 -33.33 3.04 13.38
N ILE A 374 -33.56 2.57 12.15
CA ILE A 374 -32.92 3.12 10.94
C ILE A 374 -33.33 4.57 10.71
N ASN A 375 -34.63 4.89 10.81
CA ASN A 375 -35.09 6.27 10.60
C ASN A 375 -34.57 7.22 11.69
N LEU A 376 -34.59 6.80 12.95
CA LEU A 376 -34.00 7.53 14.07
C LEU A 376 -32.49 7.74 13.84
N ALA A 377 -31.78 6.72 13.37
CA ALA A 377 -30.35 6.85 13.10
C ALA A 377 -30.03 7.80 11.95
N LYS A 378 -30.85 7.79 10.89
CA LYS A 378 -30.74 8.75 9.78
C LYS A 378 -31.07 10.17 10.22
N SER A 379 -32.09 10.37 11.04
CA SER A 379 -32.49 11.70 11.51
C SER A 379 -31.47 12.32 12.47
N HIS A 380 -30.77 11.50 13.25
CA HIS A 380 -29.68 11.94 14.12
C HIS A 380 -28.31 12.00 13.42
N HIS A 381 -28.26 11.84 12.09
CA HIS A 381 -27.03 11.85 11.29
C HIS A 381 -25.94 10.90 11.82
N LEU A 382 -26.33 9.71 12.29
CA LEU A 382 -25.35 8.69 12.67
C LEU A 382 -24.48 8.32 11.46
N ASP A 383 -23.19 8.15 11.72
CA ASP A 383 -22.21 7.76 10.71
C ASP A 383 -22.62 6.47 10.00
N SER A 384 -22.14 6.31 8.78
CA SER A 384 -22.36 5.10 7.96
C SER A 384 -22.02 3.81 8.72
N ASP A 385 -21.05 3.85 9.63
CA ASP A 385 -20.65 2.73 10.48
C ASP A 385 -21.75 2.34 11.47
N GLY A 386 -22.35 3.33 12.15
CA GLY A 386 -23.48 3.12 13.05
C GLY A 386 -24.68 2.53 12.30
N LEU A 387 -25.00 3.03 11.11
CA LEU A 387 -26.08 2.49 10.27
C LEU A 387 -25.81 1.06 9.80
N SER A 388 -24.56 0.73 9.46
CA SER A 388 -24.18 -0.62 9.02
C SER A 388 -24.41 -1.67 10.11
N GLU A 389 -24.18 -1.31 11.37
CA GLU A 389 -24.45 -2.17 12.52
C GLU A 389 -25.95 -2.41 12.72
N ILE A 390 -26.79 -1.39 12.51
CA ILE A 390 -28.26 -1.54 12.53
C ILE A 390 -28.72 -2.51 11.43
N PHE A 391 -28.20 -2.36 10.22
CA PHE A 391 -28.53 -3.26 9.10
C PHE A 391 -28.04 -4.69 9.36
N ARG A 392 -26.87 -4.87 9.99
CA ARG A 392 -26.37 -6.19 10.40
C ARG A 392 -27.31 -6.84 11.40
N GLN A 393 -27.70 -6.15 12.47
CA GLN A 393 -28.62 -6.67 13.49
C GLN A 393 -30.01 -6.95 12.90
N TYR A 394 -30.49 -6.09 11.99
CA TYR A 394 -31.75 -6.31 11.31
C TYR A 394 -31.70 -7.54 10.38
N GLY A 395 -30.61 -7.70 9.62
CA GLY A 395 -30.33 -8.89 8.82
C GLY A 395 -30.26 -10.16 9.65
N ASP A 396 -29.58 -10.13 10.80
CA ASP A 396 -29.47 -11.25 11.73
C ASP A 396 -30.85 -11.65 12.31
N HIS A 397 -31.68 -10.67 12.68
CA HIS A 397 -33.05 -10.92 13.13
C HIS A 397 -33.90 -11.57 12.04
N LEU A 398 -33.88 -11.04 10.81
CA LEU A 398 -34.63 -11.60 9.68
C LEU A 398 -34.15 -13.00 9.31
N TYR A 399 -32.84 -13.25 9.38
CA TYR A 399 -32.24 -14.55 9.13
C TYR A 399 -32.72 -15.59 10.15
N ASN A 400 -32.73 -15.24 11.44
CA ASN A 400 -33.21 -16.11 12.51
C ASN A 400 -34.72 -16.38 12.43
N LYS A 401 -35.49 -15.45 11.86
CA LYS A 401 -36.93 -15.59 11.59
C LYS A 401 -37.24 -16.46 10.36
N GLY A 402 -36.23 -16.85 9.59
CA GLY A 402 -36.38 -17.65 8.36
C GLY A 402 -36.68 -16.83 7.10
N ASN A 403 -36.74 -15.50 7.18
CA ASN A 403 -36.89 -14.64 6.01
C ASN A 403 -35.50 -14.32 5.41
N HIS A 404 -34.97 -15.28 4.66
CA HIS A 404 -33.62 -15.21 4.09
C HIS A 404 -33.48 -14.16 2.99
N ASP A 405 -34.52 -13.95 2.18
CA ASP A 405 -34.53 -12.97 1.09
C ASP A 405 -34.56 -11.53 1.64
N GLY A 406 -35.34 -11.30 2.70
CA GLY A 406 -35.32 -10.03 3.41
C GLY A 406 -33.97 -9.77 4.10
N ALA A 407 -33.38 -10.81 4.70
CA ALA A 407 -32.09 -10.71 5.38
C ALA A 407 -30.96 -10.33 4.41
N ILE A 408 -30.88 -10.96 3.23
CA ILE A 408 -29.82 -10.67 2.27
C ILE A 408 -29.90 -9.24 1.74
N GLN A 409 -31.10 -8.70 1.53
CA GLN A 409 -31.27 -7.29 1.13
C GLN A 409 -30.72 -6.32 2.17
N GLN A 410 -30.80 -6.65 3.47
CA GLN A 410 -30.17 -5.83 4.52
C GLN A 410 -28.65 -5.99 4.53
N TYR A 411 -28.13 -7.21 4.38
CA TYR A 411 -26.68 -7.43 4.28
C TYR A 411 -26.05 -6.75 3.06
N ILE A 412 -26.75 -6.68 1.92
CA ILE A 412 -26.28 -5.93 0.74
C ILE A 412 -26.04 -4.45 1.08
N ARG A 413 -26.84 -3.86 1.98
CA ARG A 413 -26.65 -2.47 2.45
C ARG A 413 -25.47 -2.29 3.39
N THR A 414 -24.88 -3.38 3.89
CA THR A 414 -23.69 -3.37 4.76
C THR A 414 -22.37 -3.54 4.00
N ILE A 415 -22.44 -3.70 2.67
CA ILE A 415 -21.25 -3.88 1.82
C ILE A 415 -20.31 -2.67 1.96
N GLY A 416 -19.01 -2.95 2.11
CA GLY A 416 -17.95 -1.95 2.31
C GLY A 416 -17.62 -1.66 3.78
N LYS A 417 -18.43 -2.13 4.72
CA LYS A 417 -18.18 -2.02 6.17
C LYS A 417 -18.15 -3.37 6.88
N LEU A 418 -19.12 -4.24 6.57
CA LEU A 418 -19.14 -5.60 7.11
C LEU A 418 -18.27 -6.53 6.26
N GLU A 419 -17.50 -7.39 6.92
CA GLU A 419 -16.68 -8.40 6.23
C GLU A 419 -17.57 -9.39 5.44
N PRO A 420 -17.35 -9.56 4.12
CA PRO A 420 -18.13 -10.48 3.29
C PRO A 420 -18.16 -11.92 3.81
N SER A 421 -17.08 -12.37 4.45
CA SER A 421 -16.96 -13.70 5.06
C SER A 421 -18.07 -14.02 6.06
N TYR A 422 -18.55 -13.00 6.81
CA TYR A 422 -19.65 -13.16 7.77
C TYR A 422 -20.94 -13.60 7.07
N VAL A 423 -21.28 -12.94 5.96
CA VAL A 423 -22.48 -13.22 5.17
C VAL A 423 -22.32 -14.52 4.39
N ILE A 424 -21.18 -14.72 3.73
CA ILE A 424 -20.90 -15.92 2.93
C ILE A 424 -21.05 -17.19 3.78
N ARG A 425 -20.49 -17.21 5.00
CA ARG A 425 -20.61 -18.36 5.91
C ARG A 425 -22.07 -18.69 6.28
N LYS A 426 -22.95 -17.69 6.35
CA LYS A 426 -24.38 -17.89 6.67
C LYS A 426 -25.20 -18.39 5.48
N PHE A 427 -24.76 -18.16 4.25
CA PHE A 427 -25.52 -18.47 3.03
C PHE A 427 -24.86 -19.53 2.13
N LEU A 428 -23.85 -20.25 2.62
CA LEU A 428 -23.11 -21.29 1.86
C LEU A 428 -23.93 -22.57 1.59
N ASP A 429 -25.09 -22.72 2.24
CA ASP A 429 -26.00 -23.85 2.03
C ASP A 429 -26.48 -23.93 0.57
N ALA A 430 -26.44 -25.13 -0.01
CA ALA A 430 -26.85 -25.40 -1.39
C ALA A 430 -28.30 -25.02 -1.67
N GLN A 431 -29.17 -25.01 -0.66
CA GLN A 431 -30.56 -24.56 -0.82
C GLN A 431 -30.69 -23.04 -1.04
N ARG A 432 -29.64 -22.25 -0.75
CA ARG A 432 -29.68 -20.78 -0.69
C ARG A 432 -28.70 -20.12 -1.65
N ILE A 433 -28.21 -20.86 -2.65
CA ILE A 433 -27.23 -20.39 -3.63
C ILE A 433 -27.71 -19.11 -4.33
N HIS A 434 -29.01 -18.95 -4.58
CA HIS A 434 -29.59 -17.74 -5.18
C HIS A 434 -29.36 -16.47 -4.33
N ASN A 435 -29.52 -16.57 -3.01
CA ASN A 435 -29.29 -15.46 -2.09
C ASN A 435 -27.80 -15.12 -1.99
N LEU A 436 -26.94 -16.14 -1.93
CA LEU A 436 -25.49 -15.94 -1.96
C LEU A 436 -25.03 -15.28 -3.28
N THR A 437 -25.60 -15.72 -4.40
CA THR A 437 -25.31 -15.19 -5.75
C THR A 437 -25.68 -13.71 -5.82
N ALA A 438 -26.85 -13.31 -5.34
CA ALA A 438 -27.28 -11.91 -5.32
C ALA A 438 -26.30 -11.03 -4.53
N TYR A 439 -25.86 -11.49 -3.35
CA TYR A 439 -24.88 -10.76 -2.54
C TYR A 439 -23.53 -10.63 -3.25
N LEU A 440 -22.96 -11.74 -3.75
CA LEU A 440 -21.68 -11.75 -4.45
C LEU A 440 -21.71 -10.91 -5.75
N GLN A 441 -22.84 -10.92 -6.46
CA GLN A 441 -23.04 -10.10 -7.66
C GLN A 441 -23.02 -8.60 -7.31
N THR A 442 -23.74 -8.18 -6.27
CA THR A 442 -23.70 -6.77 -5.82
C THR A 442 -22.32 -6.36 -5.30
N LEU A 443 -21.62 -7.25 -4.61
CA LEU A 443 -20.24 -7.04 -4.14
C LEU A 443 -19.27 -6.84 -5.31
N HIS A 444 -19.45 -7.62 -6.38
CA HIS A 444 -18.66 -7.52 -7.61
C HIS A 444 -18.95 -6.23 -8.38
N LEU A 445 -20.22 -5.88 -8.57
CA LEU A 445 -20.64 -4.63 -9.23
C LEU A 445 -20.08 -3.38 -8.53
N GLN A 446 -19.92 -3.42 -7.21
CA GLN A 446 -19.34 -2.34 -6.43
C GLN A 446 -17.79 -2.34 -6.41
N SER A 447 -17.14 -3.23 -7.16
CA SER A 447 -15.67 -3.38 -7.20
C SER A 447 -15.00 -3.68 -5.86
N LEU A 448 -15.75 -4.20 -4.88
CA LEU A 448 -15.26 -4.57 -3.54
C LEU A 448 -15.03 -6.08 -3.39
N ALA A 449 -15.29 -6.86 -4.44
CA ALA A 449 -15.01 -8.29 -4.47
C ALA A 449 -13.51 -8.57 -4.65
N ASN A 450 -12.99 -9.55 -3.92
CA ASN A 450 -11.67 -10.13 -4.12
C ASN A 450 -11.72 -11.30 -5.13
N ALA A 451 -10.56 -11.86 -5.47
CA ALA A 451 -10.44 -12.98 -6.40
C ALA A 451 -11.15 -14.27 -5.95
N ASP A 452 -11.28 -14.48 -4.64
CA ASP A 452 -11.99 -15.64 -4.09
C ASP A 452 -13.51 -15.49 -4.20
N HIS A 453 -14.03 -14.28 -3.97
CA HIS A 453 -15.46 -13.96 -4.06
C HIS A 453 -15.97 -14.07 -5.49
N THR A 454 -15.16 -13.65 -6.47
CA THR A 454 -15.47 -13.78 -7.90
C THR A 454 -15.38 -15.22 -8.38
N THR A 455 -14.39 -15.99 -7.91
CA THR A 455 -14.33 -17.45 -8.14
C THR A 455 -15.54 -18.16 -7.52
N LEU A 456 -15.95 -17.78 -6.31
CA LEU A 456 -17.14 -18.34 -5.66
C LEU A 456 -18.43 -17.98 -6.42
N LEU A 457 -18.51 -16.77 -6.98
CA LEU A 457 -19.62 -16.37 -7.85
C LEU A 457 -19.66 -17.22 -9.13
N LEU A 458 -18.52 -17.49 -9.75
CA LEU A 458 -18.41 -18.39 -10.91
C LEU A 458 -18.85 -19.83 -10.56
N ASN A 459 -18.45 -20.33 -9.39
CA ASN A 459 -18.91 -21.62 -8.87
C ASN A 459 -20.43 -21.64 -8.61
N CYS A 460 -21.01 -20.52 -8.19
CA CYS A 460 -22.46 -20.40 -8.04
C CYS A 460 -23.16 -20.44 -9.40
N TYR A 461 -22.68 -19.71 -10.42
CA TYR A 461 -23.27 -19.73 -11.76
C TYR A 461 -23.19 -21.11 -12.44
N THR A 462 -22.05 -21.79 -12.34
CA THR A 462 -21.88 -23.15 -12.89
C THR A 462 -22.82 -24.16 -12.20
N LYS A 463 -23.01 -24.06 -10.87
CA LYS A 463 -23.98 -24.90 -10.14
C LYS A 463 -25.44 -24.59 -10.47
N LEU A 464 -25.77 -23.31 -10.68
CA LEU A 464 -27.13 -22.88 -11.07
C LEU A 464 -27.46 -23.17 -12.55
N LYS A 465 -26.46 -23.57 -13.36
CA LYS A 465 -26.58 -23.80 -14.82
C LYS A 465 -27.12 -22.58 -15.58
N ASP A 466 -26.90 -21.37 -15.07
CA ASP A 466 -27.31 -20.13 -15.71
C ASP A 466 -26.26 -19.72 -16.76
N SER A 467 -26.33 -20.34 -17.95
CA SER A 467 -25.35 -20.17 -19.01
C SER A 467 -25.33 -18.74 -19.59
N SER A 468 -26.47 -18.06 -19.61
CA SER A 468 -26.58 -16.70 -20.17
C SER A 468 -25.87 -15.67 -19.28
N LYS A 469 -26.06 -15.72 -17.95
CA LYS A 469 -25.34 -14.83 -17.04
C LYS A 469 -23.86 -15.16 -16.92
N LEU A 470 -23.51 -16.44 -17.06
CA LEU A 470 -22.11 -16.87 -17.11
C LEU A 470 -21.41 -16.30 -18.37
N GLU A 471 -22.08 -16.37 -19.52
CA GLU A 471 -21.57 -15.81 -20.77
C GLU A 471 -21.46 -14.28 -20.71
N GLU A 472 -22.47 -13.59 -20.16
CA GLU A 472 -22.41 -12.14 -19.91
C GLU A 472 -21.26 -11.80 -18.94
N PHE A 473 -21.05 -12.57 -17.88
CA PHE A 473 -19.97 -12.36 -16.92
C PHE A 473 -18.58 -12.51 -17.56
N ILE A 474 -18.39 -13.51 -18.43
CA ILE A 474 -17.11 -13.80 -19.10
C ILE A 474 -16.82 -12.84 -20.26
N LYS A 475 -17.86 -12.40 -20.99
CA LYS A 475 -17.70 -11.53 -22.17
C LYS A 475 -17.67 -10.04 -21.80
N THR A 476 -18.45 -9.60 -20.82
CA THR A 476 -18.53 -8.20 -20.39
C THR A 476 -17.36 -7.76 -19.52
N SER A 477 -16.55 -8.68 -19.00
CA SER A 477 -15.30 -8.36 -18.29
C SER A 477 -14.23 -7.85 -19.25
N GLU A 478 -14.41 -6.61 -19.72
CA GLU A 478 -13.43 -5.80 -20.46
C GLU A 478 -12.50 -5.02 -19.53
N SER A 479 -12.85 -4.88 -18.25
CA SER A 479 -12.02 -4.28 -17.21
C SER A 479 -11.32 -5.36 -16.37
N GLU A 480 -10.02 -5.16 -16.12
CA GLU A 480 -9.09 -5.96 -15.30
C GLU A 480 -9.72 -7.13 -14.55
N VAL A 481 -9.42 -8.36 -15.00
CA VAL A 481 -9.96 -9.57 -14.39
C VAL A 481 -9.50 -9.70 -12.93
N ARG A 482 -10.42 -9.40 -12.01
CA ARG A 482 -10.25 -9.56 -10.55
C ARG A 482 -10.67 -10.96 -10.08
N PHE A 483 -10.34 -11.98 -10.84
CA PHE A 483 -10.53 -13.38 -10.44
C PHE A 483 -9.34 -14.22 -10.87
N ASP A 484 -9.11 -15.32 -10.16
CA ASP A 484 -8.06 -16.26 -10.53
C ASP A 484 -8.47 -16.99 -11.82
N VAL A 485 -7.89 -16.53 -12.94
CA VAL A 485 -8.16 -17.05 -14.28
C VAL A 485 -7.81 -18.54 -14.36
N GLU A 486 -6.77 -18.99 -13.67
CA GLU A 486 -6.36 -20.38 -13.67
C GLU A 486 -7.40 -21.27 -12.98
N THR A 487 -7.89 -20.84 -11.81
CA THR A 487 -8.95 -21.55 -11.10
C THR A 487 -10.26 -21.52 -11.87
N ALA A 488 -10.60 -20.38 -12.51
CA ALA A 488 -11.77 -20.28 -13.37
C ALA A 488 -11.73 -21.25 -14.56
N ILE A 489 -10.59 -21.36 -15.24
CA ILE A 489 -10.37 -22.33 -16.33
C ILE A 489 -10.55 -23.77 -15.82
N LYS A 490 -9.98 -24.12 -14.66
CA LYS A 490 -10.14 -25.45 -14.05
C LYS A 490 -11.60 -25.78 -13.74
N VAL A 491 -12.32 -24.84 -13.14
CA VAL A 491 -13.74 -25.00 -12.80
C VAL A 491 -14.58 -25.18 -14.06
N LEU A 492 -14.37 -24.36 -15.09
CA LEU A 492 -15.10 -24.45 -16.35
C LEU A 492 -14.80 -25.77 -17.09
N ARG A 493 -13.55 -26.22 -17.09
CA ARG A 493 -13.14 -27.52 -17.65
C ARG A 493 -13.82 -28.67 -16.91
N GLN A 494 -13.83 -28.67 -15.57
CA GLN A 494 -14.51 -29.70 -14.77
C GLN A 494 -16.03 -29.70 -14.96
N ALA A 495 -16.63 -28.53 -15.14
CA ALA A 495 -18.06 -28.38 -15.40
C ALA A 495 -18.46 -28.70 -16.86
N GLY A 496 -17.50 -29.00 -17.74
CA GLY A 496 -17.74 -29.36 -19.14
C GLY A 496 -17.93 -28.19 -20.10
N TYR A 497 -17.69 -26.95 -19.67
CA TYR A 497 -17.78 -25.75 -20.50
C TYR A 497 -16.46 -25.45 -21.23
N TYR A 498 -15.99 -26.39 -22.06
CA TYR A 498 -14.68 -26.31 -22.72
C TYR A 498 -14.51 -25.06 -23.60
N SER A 499 -15.55 -24.66 -24.34
CA SER A 499 -15.51 -23.47 -25.21
C SER A 499 -15.26 -22.16 -24.44
N HIS A 500 -15.83 -22.03 -23.25
CA HIS A 500 -15.66 -20.86 -22.39
C HIS A 500 -14.29 -20.87 -21.71
N ALA A 501 -13.79 -22.05 -21.34
CA ALA A 501 -12.45 -22.23 -20.80
C ALA A 501 -11.36 -21.88 -21.83
N VAL A 502 -11.56 -22.29 -23.10
CA VAL A 502 -10.66 -21.93 -24.22
C VAL A 502 -10.66 -20.43 -24.47
N TYR A 503 -11.84 -19.80 -24.50
CA TYR A 503 -11.97 -18.34 -24.68
C TYR A 503 -11.23 -17.56 -23.59
N LEU A 504 -11.40 -17.95 -22.32
CA LEU A 504 -10.67 -17.33 -21.20
C LEU A 504 -9.17 -17.56 -21.29
N ALA A 505 -8.74 -18.78 -21.64
CA ALA A 505 -7.32 -19.10 -21.78
C ALA A 505 -6.65 -18.30 -22.91
N GLU A 506 -7.34 -18.14 -24.05
CA GLU A 506 -6.86 -17.35 -25.18
C GLU A 506 -6.78 -15.86 -24.84
N LYS A 507 -7.87 -15.28 -24.30
CA LYS A 507 -7.96 -13.85 -23.97
C LYS A 507 -6.92 -13.40 -22.93
N HIS A 508 -6.62 -14.25 -21.95
CA HIS A 508 -5.67 -13.95 -20.87
C HIS A 508 -4.25 -14.49 -21.11
N ALA A 509 -3.93 -14.95 -22.33
CA ALA A 509 -2.61 -15.46 -22.67
C ALA A 509 -2.14 -16.63 -21.76
N HIS A 510 -3.07 -17.45 -21.24
CA HIS A 510 -2.75 -18.70 -20.53
C HIS A 510 -2.55 -19.84 -21.54
N HIS A 511 -1.46 -19.74 -22.31
CA HIS A 511 -1.17 -20.62 -23.44
C HIS A 511 -1.07 -22.10 -23.07
N GLU A 512 -0.53 -22.42 -21.88
CA GLU A 512 -0.43 -23.81 -21.41
C GLU A 512 -1.81 -24.47 -21.26
N TRP A 513 -2.77 -23.74 -20.69
CA TRP A 513 -4.13 -24.24 -20.49
C TRP A 513 -4.90 -24.30 -21.80
N TYR A 514 -4.73 -23.31 -22.68
CA TYR A 514 -5.30 -23.34 -24.02
C TYR A 514 -4.86 -24.61 -24.76
N LEU A 515 -3.54 -24.85 -24.84
CA LEU A 515 -3.00 -26.00 -25.55
C LEU A 515 -3.39 -27.32 -24.88
N LYS A 516 -3.43 -27.36 -23.55
CA LYS A 516 -3.86 -28.57 -22.83
C LYS A 516 -5.31 -28.92 -23.13
N ILE A 517 -6.22 -27.95 -23.11
CA ILE A 517 -7.64 -28.17 -23.42
C ILE A 517 -7.81 -28.55 -24.90
N GLN A 518 -7.09 -27.87 -25.80
CA GLN A 518 -7.17 -28.09 -27.24
C GLN A 518 -6.62 -29.46 -27.66
N LEU A 519 -5.53 -29.93 -27.04
CA LEU A 519 -4.86 -31.19 -27.37
C LEU A 519 -5.48 -32.40 -26.64
N GLU A 520 -5.86 -32.28 -25.36
CA GLU A 520 -6.36 -33.42 -24.56
C GLU A 520 -7.88 -33.59 -24.67
N ASP A 521 -8.66 -32.50 -24.55
CA ASP A 521 -10.13 -32.57 -24.44
C ASP A 521 -10.80 -32.41 -25.81
N ILE A 522 -10.43 -31.36 -26.56
CA ILE A 522 -11.05 -31.01 -27.86
C ILE A 522 -10.41 -31.80 -29.02
N LYS A 523 -9.12 -32.18 -28.88
CA LYS A 523 -8.31 -32.92 -29.86
C LYS A 523 -8.18 -32.23 -31.22
N ASN A 524 -8.14 -30.90 -31.25
CA ASN A 524 -7.94 -30.13 -32.47
C ASN A 524 -6.45 -29.75 -32.63
N TYR A 525 -5.67 -30.69 -33.17
CA TYR A 525 -4.21 -30.56 -33.32
C TYR A 525 -3.79 -29.45 -34.30
N GLN A 526 -4.61 -29.16 -35.32
CA GLN A 526 -4.31 -28.13 -36.32
C GLN A 526 -4.42 -26.72 -35.74
N GLU A 527 -5.51 -26.42 -35.01
CA GLU A 527 -5.64 -25.12 -34.33
C GLU A 527 -4.63 -24.95 -33.20
N ALA A 528 -4.26 -26.04 -32.50
CA ALA A 528 -3.21 -26.00 -31.49
C ALA A 528 -1.85 -25.64 -32.11
N LEU A 529 -1.47 -26.26 -33.23
CA LEU A 529 -0.23 -25.96 -33.95
C LEU A 529 -0.24 -24.52 -34.52
N GLY A 530 -1.36 -24.12 -35.13
CA GLY A 530 -1.54 -22.75 -35.62
C GLY A 530 -1.50 -21.70 -34.51
N TYR A 531 -1.98 -22.03 -33.31
CA TYR A 531 -1.87 -21.17 -32.13
C TYR A 531 -0.41 -21.04 -31.66
N ILE A 532 0.33 -22.15 -31.58
CA ILE A 532 1.77 -22.14 -31.23
C ILE A 532 2.55 -21.24 -32.21
N GLY A 533 2.27 -21.32 -33.51
CA GLY A 533 2.91 -20.46 -34.53
C GLY A 533 2.53 -18.98 -34.47
N LYS A 534 1.56 -18.58 -33.64
CA LYS A 534 1.21 -17.18 -33.35
C LYS A 534 1.88 -16.66 -32.07
N LEU A 535 2.45 -17.54 -31.24
CA LEU A 535 3.03 -17.14 -29.96
C LEU A 535 4.37 -16.43 -30.15
N PRO A 536 4.79 -15.60 -29.17
CA PRO A 536 6.16 -15.11 -29.10
C PRO A 536 7.17 -16.26 -29.05
N PHE A 537 8.37 -16.02 -29.60
CA PHE A 537 9.44 -17.02 -29.77
C PHE A 537 9.66 -17.91 -28.53
N ASP A 538 9.87 -17.32 -27.36
CA ASP A 538 10.23 -18.06 -26.13
C ASP A 538 9.10 -19.04 -25.70
N GLN A 539 7.85 -18.68 -25.95
CA GLN A 539 6.69 -19.51 -25.63
C GLN A 539 6.43 -20.56 -26.71
N ALA A 540 6.62 -20.22 -27.98
CA ALA A 540 6.53 -21.19 -29.07
C ALA A 540 7.57 -22.31 -28.87
N GLU A 541 8.81 -21.94 -28.51
CA GLU A 541 9.90 -22.86 -28.21
C GLU A 541 9.56 -23.82 -27.05
N SER A 542 9.14 -23.28 -25.91
CA SER A 542 8.78 -24.08 -24.73
C SER A 542 7.63 -25.05 -24.99
N ASN A 543 6.57 -24.58 -25.68
CA ASN A 543 5.42 -25.41 -26.01
C ASN A 543 5.76 -26.49 -27.04
N MET A 544 6.63 -26.20 -28.01
CA MET A 544 7.12 -27.20 -28.96
C MET A 544 7.98 -28.28 -28.28
N LYS A 545 8.78 -27.95 -27.27
CA LYS A 545 9.51 -28.96 -26.47
C LYS A 545 8.56 -29.91 -25.74
N ARG A 546 7.43 -29.39 -25.23
CA ARG A 546 6.46 -30.17 -24.43
C ARG A 546 5.49 -31.00 -25.27
N TYR A 547 4.89 -30.39 -26.30
CA TYR A 547 3.84 -30.99 -27.11
C TYR A 547 4.31 -31.46 -28.50
N GLY A 548 5.55 -31.12 -28.90
CA GLY A 548 6.08 -31.42 -30.22
C GLY A 548 6.05 -32.91 -30.58
N LYS A 549 6.27 -33.82 -29.62
CA LYS A 549 6.18 -35.27 -29.88
C LYS A 549 4.78 -35.73 -30.27
N ILE A 550 3.75 -35.16 -29.63
CA ILE A 550 2.34 -35.48 -29.90
C ILE A 550 1.94 -34.89 -31.27
N LEU A 551 2.36 -33.64 -31.53
CA LEU A 551 2.12 -32.97 -32.81
C LEU A 551 2.85 -33.68 -33.96
N MET A 552 4.10 -34.11 -33.77
CA MET A 552 4.88 -34.86 -34.75
C MET A 552 4.27 -36.24 -35.07
N HIS A 553 3.57 -36.85 -34.11
CA HIS A 553 2.86 -38.10 -34.34
C HIS A 553 1.59 -37.94 -35.18
N HIS A 554 0.82 -36.87 -34.96
CA HIS A 554 -0.46 -36.65 -35.63
C HIS A 554 -0.39 -35.78 -36.90
N VAL A 555 0.55 -34.84 -36.95
CA VAL A 555 0.69 -33.79 -37.99
C VAL A 555 2.19 -33.57 -38.32
N PRO A 556 2.90 -34.57 -38.88
CA PRO A 556 4.37 -34.56 -38.99
C PRO A 556 4.91 -33.47 -39.94
N ASN A 557 4.25 -33.22 -41.07
CA ASN A 557 4.75 -32.30 -42.08
C ASN A 557 4.71 -30.86 -41.57
N GLU A 558 3.55 -30.43 -41.08
CA GLU A 558 3.33 -29.07 -40.59
C GLU A 558 4.14 -28.81 -39.30
N THR A 559 4.35 -29.84 -38.47
CA THR A 559 5.23 -29.74 -37.29
C THR A 559 6.69 -29.56 -37.70
N THR A 560 7.15 -30.26 -38.74
CA THR A 560 8.51 -30.13 -39.27
C THR A 560 8.76 -28.75 -39.86
N GLU A 561 7.80 -28.22 -40.62
CA GLU A 561 7.87 -26.86 -41.17
C GLU A 561 7.92 -25.79 -40.07
N LEU A 562 7.10 -25.92 -39.02
CA LEU A 562 7.16 -25.00 -37.88
C LEU A 562 8.51 -25.07 -37.15
N LEU A 563 9.09 -26.28 -36.99
CA LEU A 563 10.41 -26.44 -36.36
C LEU A 563 11.55 -25.86 -37.20
N LYS A 564 11.49 -25.98 -38.54
CA LYS A 564 12.44 -25.31 -39.44
C LYS A 564 12.40 -23.80 -39.21
N ILE A 565 11.21 -23.20 -39.30
CA ILE A 565 10.98 -21.76 -39.12
C ILE A 565 11.42 -21.31 -37.72
N LEU A 566 11.10 -22.09 -36.68
CA LEU A 566 11.46 -21.77 -35.28
C LEU A 566 12.98 -21.70 -35.07
N CYS A 567 13.73 -22.55 -35.78
CA CYS A 567 15.19 -22.59 -35.69
C CYS A 567 15.87 -21.60 -36.64
N THR A 568 15.22 -21.11 -37.70
CA THR A 568 15.82 -20.19 -38.70
C THR A 568 15.44 -18.72 -38.52
N ASP A 569 14.19 -18.37 -38.75
CA ASP A 569 13.71 -17.01 -38.94
C ASP A 569 12.26 -16.85 -38.48
N TYR A 570 12.00 -17.32 -37.27
CA TYR A 570 10.67 -17.31 -36.68
C TYR A 570 10.05 -15.92 -36.64
N ARG A 571 8.85 -15.80 -37.21
CA ARG A 571 7.96 -14.65 -37.04
C ARG A 571 6.59 -15.14 -36.62
N PRO A 572 5.99 -14.58 -35.55
CA PRO A 572 4.63 -14.90 -35.17
C PRO A 572 3.68 -14.69 -36.35
N SER A 573 2.82 -15.67 -36.61
CA SER A 573 1.86 -15.65 -37.72
C SER A 573 0.76 -14.61 -37.49
N GLY A 574 1.06 -13.32 -37.72
CA GLY A 574 0.13 -12.20 -37.51
C GLY A 574 0.71 -10.79 -37.69
N ASP A 575 2.01 -10.60 -37.46
CA ASP A 575 2.62 -9.27 -37.55
C ASP A 575 3.07 -8.93 -38.97
N LYS A 576 2.32 -8.03 -39.62
CA LYS A 576 2.71 -7.36 -40.86
C LYS A 576 3.22 -5.94 -40.57
N GLU A 577 4.30 -5.77 -39.80
CA GLU A 577 4.98 -4.46 -39.74
C GLU A 577 6.51 -4.57 -39.71
N GLY A 578 7.15 -3.84 -40.65
CA GLY A 578 8.47 -3.23 -40.50
C GLY A 578 9.73 -4.08 -40.80
N PRO A 579 10.50 -3.79 -41.88
CA PRO A 579 11.89 -4.19 -41.97
C PRO A 579 12.72 -3.26 -41.07
N GLY A 580 12.90 -3.62 -39.80
CA GLY A 580 13.61 -2.81 -38.83
C GLY A 580 14.27 -3.62 -37.71
N MET A 581 15.52 -4.04 -37.94
CA MET A 581 16.60 -4.15 -36.94
C MET A 581 16.28 -4.76 -35.56
N LEU A 582 15.95 -6.06 -35.51
CA LEU A 582 16.15 -6.90 -34.32
C LEU A 582 16.72 -8.25 -34.79
N GLU A 583 17.90 -8.64 -34.27
CA GLU A 583 18.47 -9.97 -34.51
C GLU A 583 17.43 -11.03 -34.10
N GLY A 584 16.97 -11.83 -35.06
CA GLY A 584 15.95 -12.85 -34.81
C GLY A 584 16.45 -13.88 -33.80
N LYS A 585 15.72 -14.07 -32.70
CA LYS A 585 15.96 -15.17 -31.77
C LYS A 585 15.74 -16.50 -32.51
N LYS A 586 16.69 -17.41 -32.39
CA LYS A 586 16.70 -18.73 -33.04
C LYS A 586 16.77 -19.80 -31.96
N ALA A 587 15.95 -20.84 -32.10
CA ALA A 587 15.92 -21.91 -31.11
C ALA A 587 17.08 -22.88 -31.33
N ASN A 588 17.53 -23.53 -30.24
CA ASN A 588 18.60 -24.52 -30.33
C ASN A 588 18.08 -25.77 -31.04
N SER A 589 18.52 -26.00 -32.27
CA SER A 589 18.09 -27.11 -33.11
C SER A 589 18.44 -28.49 -32.52
N GLU A 590 19.47 -28.60 -31.67
CA GLU A 590 19.83 -29.84 -30.98
C GLU A 590 18.73 -30.33 -30.03
N GLU A 591 18.05 -29.41 -29.35
CA GLU A 591 17.04 -29.75 -28.35
C GLU A 591 15.76 -30.34 -28.94
N PHE A 592 15.53 -30.12 -30.24
CA PHE A 592 14.37 -30.65 -30.96
C PHE A 592 14.63 -31.98 -31.65
N ILE A 593 15.88 -32.46 -31.72
CA ILE A 593 16.22 -33.78 -32.28
C ILE A 593 15.36 -34.91 -31.67
N PRO A 594 15.14 -34.98 -30.34
CA PRO A 594 14.30 -36.02 -29.72
C PRO A 594 12.81 -35.96 -30.11
N VAL A 595 12.33 -34.84 -30.68
CA VAL A 595 10.93 -34.70 -31.13
C VAL A 595 10.66 -35.55 -32.36
N PHE A 596 11.66 -35.75 -33.22
CA PHE A 596 11.57 -36.56 -34.42
C PHE A 596 11.75 -38.06 -34.15
N ALA A 597 11.67 -38.51 -32.90
CA ALA A 597 11.78 -39.92 -32.55
C ALA A 597 10.81 -40.77 -33.38
N ASN A 598 11.36 -41.77 -34.10
CA ASN A 598 10.68 -42.65 -35.07
C ASN A 598 10.40 -42.06 -36.47
N ASN A 599 10.75 -40.80 -36.74
CA ASN A 599 10.58 -40.13 -38.04
C ASN A 599 11.94 -39.76 -38.66
N SER A 600 12.74 -40.76 -39.07
CA SER A 600 14.10 -40.55 -39.61
C SER A 600 14.14 -39.69 -40.87
N ARG A 601 13.10 -39.74 -41.71
CA ARG A 601 12.98 -38.91 -42.91
C ARG A 601 12.86 -37.42 -42.60
N GLU A 602 11.97 -37.06 -41.67
CA GLU A 602 11.76 -35.67 -41.27
C GLU A 602 12.94 -35.13 -40.45
N LEU A 603 13.59 -35.99 -39.64
CA LEU A 603 14.83 -35.64 -38.95
C LEU A 603 15.95 -35.30 -39.94
N LYS A 604 16.14 -36.12 -40.98
CA LYS A 604 17.13 -35.84 -42.03
C LYS A 604 16.85 -34.52 -42.73
N ALA A 605 15.60 -34.29 -43.15
CA ALA A 605 15.19 -33.05 -43.81
C ALA A 605 15.38 -31.81 -42.91
N PHE A 606 15.18 -31.95 -41.60
CA PHE A 606 15.45 -30.91 -40.62
C PHE A 606 16.95 -30.63 -40.47
N LEU A 607 17.78 -31.66 -40.26
CA LEU A 607 19.23 -31.52 -40.06
C LEU A 607 19.92 -30.94 -41.31
N GLU A 608 19.57 -31.43 -42.52
CA GLU A 608 20.10 -30.90 -43.78
C GLU A 608 19.77 -29.41 -43.94
N HIS A 609 18.50 -29.04 -43.69
CA HIS A 609 18.07 -27.65 -43.76
C HIS A 609 18.82 -26.75 -42.75
N MET A 610 19.04 -27.23 -41.52
CA MET A 610 19.84 -26.48 -40.52
C MET A 610 21.28 -26.28 -40.99
N THR A 611 21.90 -27.30 -41.59
CA THR A 611 23.28 -27.18 -42.09
C THR A 611 23.43 -26.25 -43.30
N GLU A 612 22.39 -26.15 -44.15
CA GLU A 612 22.38 -25.27 -45.31
C GLU A 612 22.14 -23.80 -44.94
N VAL A 613 21.16 -23.56 -44.05
CA VAL A 613 20.74 -22.21 -43.68
C VAL A 613 21.62 -21.60 -42.60
N GLN A 614 22.14 -22.41 -41.67
CA GLN A 614 22.91 -21.96 -40.53
C GLN A 614 24.29 -22.61 -40.48
N SER A 615 25.26 -21.87 -41.01
CA SER A 615 26.66 -22.26 -40.92
C SER A 615 27.18 -22.31 -39.48
N ASP A 616 26.47 -21.78 -38.49
CA ASP A 616 26.80 -21.73 -37.06
C ASP A 616 25.95 -22.67 -36.20
N SER A 617 25.37 -23.71 -36.81
CA SER A 617 24.53 -24.68 -36.10
C SER A 617 25.23 -25.32 -34.88
N PRO A 618 24.48 -25.71 -33.83
CA PRO A 618 25.01 -26.42 -32.67
C PRO A 618 25.73 -27.71 -33.05
N GLN A 619 26.75 -28.08 -32.25
CA GLN A 619 27.57 -29.25 -32.57
C GLN A 619 26.78 -30.56 -32.57
N GLY A 620 25.75 -30.71 -31.71
CA GLY A 620 24.92 -31.91 -31.70
C GLY A 620 24.18 -32.17 -33.01
N VAL A 621 23.89 -31.13 -33.81
CA VAL A 621 23.33 -31.27 -35.16
C VAL A 621 24.34 -31.97 -36.07
N TYR A 622 25.59 -31.50 -36.07
CA TYR A 622 26.67 -32.10 -36.86
C TYR A 622 27.05 -33.50 -36.37
N ASP A 623 27.04 -33.74 -35.05
CA ASP A 623 27.32 -35.05 -34.47
C ASP A 623 26.23 -36.06 -34.85
N THR A 624 24.96 -35.69 -34.73
CA THR A 624 23.82 -36.56 -35.09
C THR A 624 23.76 -36.78 -36.60
N LEU A 625 24.10 -35.77 -37.39
CA LEU A 625 24.23 -35.90 -38.84
C LEU A 625 25.38 -36.83 -39.23
N LEU A 626 26.56 -36.71 -38.57
CA LEU A 626 27.70 -37.59 -38.78
C LEU A 626 27.39 -39.03 -38.35
N GLU A 627 26.74 -39.22 -37.21
CA GLU A 627 26.28 -40.53 -36.74
C GLU A 627 25.30 -41.16 -37.74
N LEU A 628 24.31 -40.40 -38.22
CA LEU A 628 23.35 -40.87 -39.22
C LEU A 628 24.03 -41.17 -40.56
N GLN A 629 25.02 -40.39 -40.98
CA GLN A 629 25.81 -40.63 -42.19
C GLN A 629 26.73 -41.86 -42.06
N LEU A 630 27.43 -42.03 -40.93
CA LEU A 630 28.30 -43.18 -40.67
C LEU A 630 27.48 -44.46 -40.49
N GLN A 631 26.30 -44.38 -39.86
CA GLN A 631 25.35 -45.48 -39.77
C GLN A 631 24.84 -45.88 -41.14
N ASN A 632 24.43 -44.92 -41.98
CA ASN A 632 24.04 -45.18 -43.36
C ASN A 632 25.21 -45.78 -44.17
N TRP A 633 26.44 -45.25 -44.04
CA TRP A 633 27.64 -45.78 -44.71
C TRP A 633 28.00 -47.21 -44.28
N ALA A 634 27.87 -47.52 -42.99
CA ALA A 634 28.16 -48.83 -42.44
C ALA A 634 27.15 -49.89 -42.88
N HIS A 635 25.88 -49.51 -43.05
CA HIS A 635 24.79 -50.39 -43.49
C HIS A 635 24.61 -50.47 -45.01
N GLU A 636 25.21 -49.56 -45.78
CA GLU A 636 25.12 -49.55 -47.24
C GLU A 636 25.95 -50.67 -47.89
N GLN A 637 25.32 -51.40 -48.82
CA GLN A 637 25.93 -52.53 -49.53
C GLN A 637 26.41 -52.15 -50.94
N ASP A 638 25.89 -51.06 -51.53
CA ASP A 638 26.30 -50.58 -52.84
C ASP A 638 27.61 -49.79 -52.78
N GLU A 639 28.67 -50.25 -53.47
CA GLU A 639 29.99 -49.61 -53.47
C GLU A 639 29.95 -48.15 -53.97
N GLN A 640 29.10 -47.81 -54.95
CA GLN A 640 29.05 -46.45 -55.49
C GLN A 640 28.37 -45.47 -54.53
N ILE A 641 27.35 -45.92 -53.82
CA ILE A 641 26.65 -45.12 -52.80
C ILE A 641 27.52 -45.03 -51.55
N LYS A 642 28.22 -46.10 -51.20
CA LYS A 642 29.16 -46.15 -50.08
C LYS A 642 30.35 -45.22 -50.29
N GLU A 643 30.89 -45.11 -51.50
CA GLU A 643 31.96 -44.15 -51.82
C GLU A 643 31.45 -42.69 -51.74
N LYS A 644 30.22 -42.42 -52.17
CA LYS A 644 29.59 -41.09 -52.00
C LYS A 644 29.41 -40.73 -50.53
N LEU A 645 28.82 -41.63 -49.73
CA LEU A 645 28.65 -41.47 -48.28
C LEU A 645 30.01 -41.34 -47.56
N HIS A 646 31.03 -42.08 -48.01
CA HIS A 646 32.41 -41.95 -47.51
C HIS A 646 32.96 -40.55 -47.76
N ASN A 647 32.83 -40.03 -48.98
CA ASN A 647 33.29 -38.69 -49.33
C ASN A 647 32.49 -37.60 -48.60
N GLU A 648 31.18 -37.77 -48.41
CA GLU A 648 30.34 -36.88 -47.61
C GLU A 648 30.80 -36.84 -46.15
N ALA A 649 31.06 -38.01 -45.53
CA ALA A 649 31.54 -38.10 -44.15
C ALA A 649 32.95 -37.49 -43.98
N ILE A 650 33.87 -37.71 -44.93
CA ILE A 650 35.20 -37.06 -44.92
C ILE A 650 35.07 -35.55 -45.09
N THR A 651 34.21 -35.10 -46.00
CA THR A 651 34.01 -33.67 -46.24
C THR A 651 33.42 -33.00 -45.00
N LEU A 652 32.49 -33.68 -44.32
CA LEU A 652 31.94 -33.22 -43.06
C LEU A 652 33.02 -33.16 -41.97
N LEU A 653 33.90 -34.17 -41.84
CA LEU A 653 35.03 -34.14 -40.90
C LEU A 653 36.04 -33.02 -41.23
N LYS A 654 36.33 -32.80 -42.51
CA LYS A 654 37.26 -31.77 -43.01
C LYS A 654 36.70 -30.34 -42.96
N SER A 655 35.40 -30.18 -42.71
CA SER A 655 34.74 -28.87 -42.60
C SER A 655 35.26 -28.00 -41.44
N GLY A 656 36.12 -28.56 -40.58
CA GLY A 656 36.72 -27.86 -39.45
C GLY A 656 35.81 -27.74 -38.23
N ARG A 657 34.60 -28.32 -38.29
CA ARG A 657 33.57 -28.22 -37.25
C ARG A 657 33.84 -29.11 -36.04
N PHE A 658 34.59 -30.20 -36.19
CA PHE A 658 34.88 -31.15 -35.10
C PHE A 658 36.12 -30.80 -34.27
N LYS A 659 36.70 -29.61 -34.44
CA LYS A 659 37.92 -29.20 -33.72
C LYS A 659 37.75 -29.09 -32.20
N THR A 660 36.56 -28.68 -31.75
CA THR A 660 36.25 -28.47 -30.31
C THR A 660 35.72 -29.74 -29.62
N VAL A 661 35.14 -30.67 -30.38
CA VAL A 661 34.53 -31.91 -29.87
C VAL A 661 35.26 -33.13 -30.44
N PHE A 662 36.59 -33.05 -30.29
CA PHE A 662 37.55 -33.98 -30.82
C PHE A 662 37.28 -35.44 -30.41
N ASP A 663 37.05 -35.67 -29.12
CA ASP A 663 36.93 -37.00 -28.54
C ASP A 663 35.68 -37.74 -29.05
N LYS A 664 34.56 -37.02 -29.22
CA LYS A 664 33.29 -37.62 -29.65
C LYS A 664 33.34 -38.01 -31.14
N ALA A 665 33.93 -37.15 -31.98
CA ALA A 665 34.16 -37.47 -33.39
C ALA A 665 35.09 -38.67 -33.54
N LEU A 666 36.12 -38.78 -32.69
CA LEU A 666 37.04 -39.91 -32.66
C LEU A 666 36.33 -41.20 -32.25
N VAL A 667 35.49 -41.16 -31.21
CA VAL A 667 34.67 -42.32 -30.78
C VAL A 667 33.72 -42.77 -31.89
N LEU A 668 33.00 -41.85 -32.52
CA LEU A 668 32.10 -42.18 -33.64
C LEU A 668 32.86 -42.84 -34.80
N CYS A 669 34.03 -42.29 -35.17
CA CYS A 669 34.87 -42.89 -36.22
C CYS A 669 35.42 -44.27 -35.81
N GLN A 670 35.85 -44.45 -34.56
CA GLN A 670 36.35 -45.74 -34.06
C GLN A 670 35.24 -46.79 -33.96
N MET A 671 34.04 -46.43 -33.49
CA MET A 671 32.88 -47.31 -33.39
C MET A 671 32.48 -47.88 -34.77
N HIS A 672 32.55 -47.05 -35.81
CA HIS A 672 32.24 -47.45 -37.18
C HIS A 672 33.48 -47.92 -37.99
N ASN A 673 34.65 -48.09 -37.35
CA ASN A 673 35.91 -48.54 -37.96
C ASN A 673 36.42 -47.68 -39.14
N PHE A 674 36.26 -46.36 -39.02
CA PHE A 674 36.58 -45.37 -40.04
C PHE A 674 38.03 -44.84 -39.91
N LYS A 675 38.99 -45.57 -40.47
CA LYS A 675 40.45 -45.37 -40.27
C LYS A 675 40.99 -44.00 -40.69
N ASP A 676 40.55 -43.49 -41.84
CA ASP A 676 41.05 -42.22 -42.39
C ASP A 676 40.59 -41.02 -41.53
N GLY A 677 39.39 -41.11 -40.95
CA GLY A 677 38.93 -40.11 -39.98
C GLY A 677 39.73 -40.15 -38.67
N VAL A 678 40.12 -41.33 -38.19
CA VAL A 678 40.93 -41.47 -36.94
C VAL A 678 42.31 -40.83 -37.09
N LEU A 679 43.01 -41.08 -38.21
CA LEU A 679 44.32 -40.48 -38.46
C LEU A 679 44.24 -38.96 -38.64
N TYR A 680 43.26 -38.49 -39.41
CA TYR A 680 42.99 -37.06 -39.57
C TYR A 680 42.73 -36.38 -38.22
N LEU A 681 41.95 -37.02 -37.35
CA LEU A 681 41.69 -36.53 -36.02
C LEU A 681 43.00 -36.50 -35.19
N TYR A 682 43.78 -37.57 -35.07
CA TYR A 682 45.03 -37.53 -34.29
C TYR A 682 45.98 -36.40 -34.70
N GLU A 683 46.07 -36.11 -36.00
CA GLU A 683 46.87 -35.00 -36.53
C GLU A 683 46.32 -33.63 -36.12
N GLN A 684 45.00 -33.43 -36.19
CA GLN A 684 44.35 -32.19 -35.72
C GLN A 684 44.45 -31.99 -34.21
N GLY A 685 44.37 -33.07 -33.43
CA GLY A 685 44.40 -33.06 -31.96
C GLY A 685 45.79 -32.86 -31.34
N LYS A 686 46.85 -32.74 -32.15
CA LYS A 686 48.26 -32.70 -31.70
C LYS A 686 48.66 -33.87 -30.78
N LEU A 687 47.99 -35.02 -30.92
CA LEU A 687 48.27 -36.21 -30.13
C LEU A 687 49.47 -36.95 -30.71
N PHE A 688 50.63 -36.28 -30.76
CA PHE A 688 51.83 -36.77 -31.45
C PHE A 688 52.35 -38.08 -30.86
N GLN A 689 52.19 -38.28 -29.55
CA GLN A 689 52.51 -39.55 -28.89
C GLN A 689 51.61 -40.70 -29.36
N GLN A 690 50.33 -40.46 -29.64
CA GLN A 690 49.41 -41.48 -30.15
C GLN A 690 49.66 -41.78 -31.62
N ILE A 691 50.03 -40.78 -32.42
CA ILE A 691 50.53 -40.96 -33.79
C ILE A 691 51.82 -41.81 -33.75
N MET A 692 52.75 -41.47 -32.86
CA MET A 692 53.98 -42.21 -32.66
C MET A 692 53.70 -43.65 -32.21
N HIS A 693 52.78 -43.86 -31.27
CA HIS A 693 52.38 -45.18 -30.79
C HIS A 693 51.69 -46.00 -31.89
N TYR A 694 50.83 -45.38 -32.70
CA TYR A 694 50.20 -46.01 -33.87
C TYR A 694 51.26 -46.47 -34.89
N HIS A 695 52.27 -45.65 -35.17
CA HIS A 695 53.37 -46.05 -36.06
C HIS A 695 54.33 -47.06 -35.41
N MET A 696 54.54 -47.02 -34.09
CA MET A 696 55.32 -48.00 -33.34
C MET A 696 54.63 -49.37 -33.30
N GLN A 697 53.31 -49.43 -33.09
CA GLN A 697 52.52 -50.66 -33.14
C GLN A 697 52.51 -51.29 -34.55
N ASN A 698 52.61 -50.47 -35.59
CA ASN A 698 52.66 -50.89 -36.98
C ASN A 698 54.11 -51.05 -37.52
N GLU A 699 55.14 -51.01 -36.66
CA GLU A 699 56.57 -51.22 -36.97
C GLU A 699 57.20 -50.28 -38.03
N GLN A 700 56.73 -49.03 -38.10
CA GLN A 700 57.19 -48.05 -39.10
C GLN A 700 58.35 -47.15 -38.58
N TYR A 701 59.58 -47.70 -38.46
CA TYR A 701 60.75 -47.02 -37.83
C TYR A 701 61.10 -45.64 -38.43
N LYS A 702 61.07 -45.52 -39.76
CA LYS A 702 61.37 -44.26 -40.46
C LYS A 702 60.37 -43.16 -40.09
N LYS A 703 59.08 -43.51 -40.00
CA LYS A 703 58.02 -42.57 -39.62
C LYS A 703 58.12 -42.14 -38.16
N VAL A 704 58.71 -42.95 -37.27
CA VAL A 704 58.94 -42.56 -35.86
C VAL A 704 59.95 -41.42 -35.78
N ILE A 705 61.04 -41.48 -36.54
CA ILE A 705 62.01 -40.37 -36.63
C ILE A 705 61.39 -39.15 -37.31
N GLU A 706 60.64 -39.32 -38.40
CA GLU A 706 59.94 -38.22 -39.07
C GLU A 706 58.96 -37.53 -38.10
N VAL A 707 58.25 -38.28 -37.24
CA VAL A 707 57.39 -37.72 -36.18
C VAL A 707 58.21 -36.96 -35.13
N CYS A 708 59.38 -37.45 -34.73
CA CYS A 708 60.29 -36.73 -33.82
C CYS A 708 60.90 -35.47 -34.47
N GLU A 709 61.20 -35.49 -35.77
CA GLU A 709 61.73 -34.32 -36.50
C GLU A 709 60.64 -33.26 -36.70
N LEU A 710 59.41 -33.67 -37.04
CA LEU A 710 58.29 -32.77 -37.28
C LEU A 710 57.74 -32.16 -35.97
N TYR A 711 57.67 -32.95 -34.89
CA TYR A 711 56.99 -32.56 -33.66
C TYR A 711 57.88 -32.50 -32.41
N GLY A 712 59.14 -32.94 -32.49
CA GLY A 712 60.05 -33.00 -31.33
C GLY A 712 60.63 -31.65 -30.89
N ASP A 713 60.43 -30.58 -31.65
CA ASP A 713 60.62 -29.21 -31.15
C ASP A 713 59.48 -28.76 -30.24
N GLN A 714 58.28 -29.32 -30.44
CA GLN A 714 57.08 -29.00 -29.66
C GLN A 714 57.01 -29.86 -28.38
N GLU A 715 57.32 -31.15 -28.49
CA GLU A 715 57.37 -32.08 -27.35
C GLU A 715 58.75 -32.73 -27.21
N ALA A 716 59.54 -32.19 -26.27
CA ALA A 716 60.88 -32.72 -25.99
C ALA A 716 60.88 -34.17 -25.47
N CYS A 717 59.78 -34.62 -24.86
CA CYS A 717 59.60 -35.99 -24.40
C CYS A 717 59.52 -37.03 -25.53
N LEU A 718 59.21 -36.62 -26.77
CA LEU A 718 59.25 -37.50 -27.94
C LEU A 718 60.68 -38.01 -28.18
N TRP A 719 61.70 -37.20 -27.91
CA TRP A 719 63.10 -37.61 -27.99
C TRP A 719 63.49 -38.60 -26.89
N GLU A 720 62.93 -38.44 -25.68
CA GLU A 720 63.13 -39.39 -24.58
C GLU A 720 62.43 -40.74 -24.84
N GLN A 721 61.20 -40.69 -25.36
CA GLN A 721 60.44 -41.89 -25.75
C GLN A 721 61.06 -42.60 -26.96
N ALA A 722 61.57 -41.85 -27.93
CA ALA A 722 62.36 -42.39 -29.03
C ALA A 722 63.65 -43.04 -28.51
N LEU A 723 64.41 -42.36 -27.62
CA LEU A 723 65.60 -42.96 -27.00
C LEU A 723 65.25 -44.22 -26.22
N GLY A 724 64.16 -44.22 -25.45
CA GLY A 724 63.68 -45.39 -24.70
C GLY A 724 63.23 -46.53 -25.61
N TYR A 725 62.58 -46.24 -26.73
CA TYR A 725 62.17 -47.22 -27.73
C TYR A 725 63.38 -47.85 -28.42
N PHE A 726 64.31 -47.04 -28.91
CA PHE A 726 65.54 -47.52 -29.54
C PHE A 726 66.50 -48.18 -28.52
N ALA A 727 66.49 -47.78 -27.25
CA ALA A 727 67.25 -48.44 -26.19
C ALA A 727 66.73 -49.84 -25.86
N ARG A 728 65.44 -50.12 -26.06
CA ARG A 728 64.81 -51.43 -25.82
C ARG A 728 64.91 -52.39 -27.01
N LYS A 729 65.21 -51.89 -28.21
CA LYS A 729 65.36 -52.72 -29.41
C LYS A 729 66.79 -53.26 -29.48
N GLU A 730 66.92 -54.57 -29.70
CA GLU A 730 68.21 -55.28 -29.84
C GLU A 730 68.77 -55.23 -31.27
N GLU A 731 68.14 -54.46 -32.16
CA GLU A 731 68.58 -54.25 -33.55
C GLU A 731 69.62 -53.10 -33.64
N ASP A 732 70.39 -53.04 -34.74
CA ASP A 732 71.43 -52.02 -34.98
C ASP A 732 70.83 -50.60 -35.18
N CYS A 733 70.39 -49.96 -34.09
CA CYS A 733 69.80 -48.62 -34.07
C CYS A 733 70.81 -47.50 -33.78
N LYS A 734 72.11 -47.74 -33.99
CA LYS A 734 73.21 -46.81 -33.63
C LYS A 734 73.06 -45.42 -34.24
N GLU A 735 72.64 -45.34 -35.50
CA GLU A 735 72.44 -44.07 -36.21
C GLU A 735 71.28 -43.26 -35.61
N TYR A 736 70.17 -43.94 -35.29
CA TYR A 736 69.01 -43.31 -34.66
C TYR A 736 69.30 -42.85 -33.23
N ILE A 737 70.07 -43.63 -32.45
CA ILE A 737 70.48 -43.27 -31.08
C ILE A 737 71.42 -42.05 -31.07
N ALA A 738 72.39 -42.00 -31.97
CA ALA A 738 73.32 -40.86 -32.08
C ALA A 738 72.60 -39.56 -32.48
N ALA A 739 71.63 -39.64 -33.40
CA ALA A 739 70.80 -38.50 -33.78
C ALA A 739 70.00 -37.97 -32.56
N VAL A 740 69.37 -38.87 -31.80
CA VAL A 740 68.58 -38.51 -30.61
C VAL A 740 69.47 -37.89 -29.51
N LEU A 741 70.67 -38.42 -29.25
CA LEU A 741 71.59 -37.91 -28.21
C LEU A 741 72.12 -36.50 -28.47
N LYS A 742 72.42 -36.17 -29.73
CA LYS A 742 72.85 -34.82 -30.13
C LYS A 742 71.78 -33.77 -29.82
N HIS A 743 70.51 -34.12 -30.03
CA HIS A 743 69.38 -33.25 -29.68
C HIS A 743 69.16 -33.15 -28.16
N ILE A 744 69.41 -34.22 -27.41
CA ILE A 744 69.36 -34.19 -25.93
C ILE A 744 70.46 -33.30 -25.34
N GLU A 745 71.68 -33.33 -25.88
CA GLU A 745 72.81 -32.51 -25.41
C GLU A 745 72.54 -31.01 -25.62
N SER A 746 72.19 -30.63 -26.85
CA SER A 746 71.98 -29.23 -27.23
C SER A 746 70.86 -28.57 -26.43
N LYS A 747 69.80 -29.32 -26.11
CA LYS A 747 68.64 -28.83 -25.35
C LYS A 747 68.70 -29.13 -23.84
N ASN A 748 69.77 -29.77 -23.36
CA ASN A 748 69.94 -30.18 -21.97
C ASN A 748 68.72 -30.95 -21.40
N LEU A 749 68.15 -31.88 -22.19
CA LEU A 749 66.87 -32.52 -21.88
C LEU A 749 66.96 -33.53 -20.74
N MET A 750 68.08 -34.26 -20.65
CA MET A 750 68.27 -35.29 -19.62
C MET A 750 69.55 -35.07 -18.82
N PRO A 751 69.53 -35.34 -17.49
CA PRO A 751 70.75 -35.40 -16.68
C PRO A 751 71.71 -36.47 -17.21
N PRO A 752 73.03 -36.26 -17.10
CA PRO A 752 74.01 -37.21 -17.61
C PRO A 752 73.89 -38.63 -17.04
N LEU A 753 73.47 -38.72 -15.78
CA LEU A 753 73.23 -40.00 -15.12
C LEU A 753 72.06 -40.76 -15.74
N LEU A 754 71.00 -40.05 -16.13
CA LEU A 754 69.79 -40.64 -16.71
C LEU A 754 70.05 -41.16 -18.13
N VAL A 755 70.80 -40.41 -18.94
CA VAL A 755 71.22 -40.85 -20.28
C VAL A 755 72.00 -42.17 -20.21
N VAL A 756 72.93 -42.28 -19.26
CA VAL A 756 73.71 -43.50 -19.03
C VAL A 756 72.82 -44.64 -18.55
N GLN A 757 71.88 -44.39 -17.63
CA GLN A 757 70.94 -45.42 -17.16
C GLN A 757 70.02 -45.94 -18.28
N THR A 758 69.48 -45.06 -19.13
CA THR A 758 68.58 -45.45 -20.22
C THR A 758 69.32 -46.31 -21.26
N LEU A 759 70.56 -45.96 -21.60
CA LEU A 759 71.38 -46.72 -22.55
C LEU A 759 72.03 -47.97 -21.95
N ALA A 760 72.19 -48.05 -20.62
CA ALA A 760 72.74 -49.22 -19.95
C ALA A 760 71.88 -50.48 -20.14
N HIS A 761 70.61 -50.32 -20.51
CA HIS A 761 69.70 -51.43 -20.79
C HIS A 761 69.91 -52.05 -22.18
N ASN A 762 70.71 -51.43 -23.05
CA ASN A 762 70.96 -51.91 -24.40
C ASN A 762 72.33 -52.62 -24.49
N SER A 763 72.34 -53.89 -24.90
CA SER A 763 73.56 -54.70 -25.05
C SER A 763 74.42 -54.29 -26.26
N THR A 764 73.89 -53.48 -27.18
CA THR A 764 74.55 -53.04 -28.43
C THR A 764 75.17 -51.65 -28.36
N ALA A 765 74.93 -50.89 -27.28
CA ALA A 765 75.42 -49.52 -27.11
C ALA A 765 76.85 -49.50 -26.50
N THR A 766 77.83 -48.94 -27.22
CA THR A 766 79.22 -48.82 -26.75
C THR A 766 79.48 -47.48 -26.05
N LEU A 767 80.42 -47.47 -25.08
CA LEU A 767 80.82 -46.26 -24.33
C LEU A 767 81.26 -45.09 -25.25
N SER A 768 81.71 -45.39 -26.47
CA SER A 768 82.06 -44.40 -27.49
C SER A 768 80.92 -43.44 -27.85
N VAL A 769 79.65 -43.87 -27.71
CA VAL A 769 78.48 -43.08 -28.08
C VAL A 769 78.18 -41.97 -27.05
N ILE A 770 78.62 -42.13 -25.79
CA ILE A 770 78.26 -41.22 -24.67
C ILE A 770 79.47 -40.41 -24.13
N LYS A 771 80.71 -40.82 -24.45
CA LYS A 771 81.94 -40.22 -23.90
C LYS A 771 82.02 -38.71 -24.07
N ASP A 772 81.79 -38.19 -25.28
CA ASP A 772 81.97 -36.78 -25.59
C ASP A 772 80.93 -35.89 -24.87
N TYR A 773 79.71 -36.42 -24.73
CA TYR A 773 78.63 -35.76 -23.99
C TYR A 773 78.96 -35.53 -22.51
N LEU A 774 79.58 -36.51 -21.82
CA LEU A 774 79.88 -36.41 -20.38
C LEU A 774 80.97 -35.38 -20.07
N VAL A 775 82.03 -35.32 -20.89
CA VAL A 775 83.19 -34.45 -20.66
C VAL A 775 82.79 -32.98 -20.73
N ASN A 776 82.01 -32.61 -21.75
CA ASN A 776 81.58 -31.23 -21.97
C ASN A 776 80.69 -30.71 -20.83
N LYS A 777 79.84 -31.57 -20.26
CA LYS A 777 78.88 -31.16 -19.22
C LYS A 777 79.53 -30.82 -17.89
N LEU A 778 80.51 -31.60 -17.45
CA LEU A 778 81.17 -31.43 -16.15
C LEU A 778 82.00 -30.13 -16.07
N GLN A 779 82.75 -29.80 -17.11
CA GLN A 779 83.58 -28.58 -17.14
C GLN A 779 82.76 -27.30 -17.00
N LYS A 780 81.53 -27.29 -17.53
CA LYS A 780 80.64 -26.12 -17.46
C LYS A 780 80.15 -25.86 -16.03
N GLN A 781 79.90 -26.90 -15.24
CA GLN A 781 79.39 -26.76 -13.87
C GLN A 781 80.44 -26.20 -12.89
N SER A 782 81.71 -26.63 -12.97
CA SER A 782 82.76 -26.17 -12.05
C SER A 782 82.98 -24.65 -12.09
N ARG A 783 82.87 -24.01 -13.26
CA ARG A 783 83.06 -22.55 -13.40
C ARG A 783 81.95 -21.72 -12.73
N GLN A 784 80.75 -22.28 -12.60
CA GLN A 784 79.61 -21.56 -12.03
C GLN A 784 79.74 -21.42 -10.51
N ILE A 785 80.23 -22.47 -9.84
CA ILE A 785 80.38 -22.53 -8.37
C ILE A 785 81.31 -21.42 -7.84
N GLU A 786 82.44 -21.19 -8.52
CA GLU A 786 83.45 -20.21 -8.09
C GLU A 786 82.93 -18.76 -8.10
N GLN A 787 82.01 -18.43 -9.02
CA GLN A 787 81.45 -17.08 -9.14
C GLN A 787 80.48 -16.75 -8.00
N ASP A 788 79.72 -17.74 -7.53
CA ASP A 788 78.70 -17.54 -6.50
C ASP A 788 79.31 -17.33 -5.11
N GLU A 789 80.41 -18.02 -4.79
CA GLU A 789 81.11 -17.87 -3.49
C GLU A 789 81.62 -16.43 -3.26
N GLN A 790 82.14 -15.77 -4.30
CA GLN A 790 82.64 -14.39 -4.20
C GLN A 790 81.53 -13.37 -3.88
N ARG A 791 80.30 -13.61 -4.35
CA ARG A 791 79.16 -12.72 -4.11
C ARG A 791 78.69 -12.79 -2.66
N ILE A 792 78.68 -13.99 -2.07
CA ILE A 792 78.21 -14.21 -0.69
C ILE A 792 79.03 -13.41 0.33
N GLN A 793 80.34 -13.31 0.13
CA GLN A 793 81.22 -12.62 1.07
C GLN A 793 80.93 -11.11 1.15
N LYS A 794 80.74 -10.45 0.00
CA LYS A 794 80.47 -9.00 -0.06
C LYS A 794 79.19 -8.61 0.69
N TYR A 795 78.11 -9.36 0.51
CA TYR A 795 76.83 -9.02 1.14
C TYR A 795 76.82 -9.17 2.67
N ARG A 796 77.64 -10.06 3.24
CA ARG A 796 77.75 -10.22 4.70
C ARG A 796 78.35 -8.98 5.36
N GLU A 797 79.40 -8.42 4.77
CA GLU A 797 80.09 -7.25 5.30
C GLU A 797 79.16 -6.02 5.37
N GLU A 798 78.44 -5.74 4.29
CA GLU A 798 77.48 -4.61 4.25
C GLU A 798 76.36 -4.73 5.29
N THR A 799 75.82 -5.94 5.47
CA THR A 799 74.73 -6.20 6.43
C THR A 799 75.14 -5.89 7.87
N THR A 800 76.39 -6.18 8.24
CA THR A 800 76.89 -5.91 9.59
C THR A 800 77.01 -4.41 9.88
N ARG A 801 77.48 -3.63 8.89
CA ARG A 801 77.62 -2.17 8.99
C ARG A 801 76.28 -1.49 9.25
N ILE A 802 75.25 -1.85 8.48
CA ILE A 802 73.91 -1.23 8.59
C ILE A 802 73.27 -1.51 9.97
N ARG A 803 73.48 -2.70 10.55
CA ARG A 803 72.92 -3.03 11.87
C ARG A 803 73.50 -2.18 12.99
N GLN A 804 74.78 -1.86 12.94
CA GLN A 804 75.42 -0.99 13.93
C GLN A 804 74.84 0.43 13.90
N GLU A 805 74.64 0.98 12.70
CA GLU A 805 74.03 2.31 12.52
C GLU A 805 72.60 2.39 13.09
N ILE A 806 71.81 1.32 12.95
CA ILE A 806 70.45 1.26 13.52
C ILE A 806 70.45 1.28 15.05
N GLU A 807 71.40 0.60 15.71
CA GLU A 807 71.49 0.61 17.18
C GLU A 807 71.90 1.98 17.72
N GLU A 808 72.86 2.65 17.07
CA GLU A 808 73.29 4.00 17.44
C GLU A 808 72.12 5.00 17.40
N LEU A 809 71.28 4.93 16.35
CA LEU A 809 70.12 5.82 16.19
C LEU A 809 69.02 5.59 17.24
N LYS A 810 68.89 4.39 17.82
CA LYS A 810 67.83 4.07 18.79
C LYS A 810 68.19 4.41 20.23
N ALA A 811 69.45 4.21 20.64
CA ALA A 811 69.83 4.22 22.04
C ALA A 811 70.62 5.48 22.49
N SER A 812 71.15 6.27 21.55
CA SER A 812 72.01 7.42 21.88
C SER A 812 71.28 8.77 21.75
N PRO A 813 71.43 9.71 22.71
CA PRO A 813 70.88 11.05 22.60
C PRO A 813 71.63 11.87 21.54
N LYS A 814 70.89 12.53 20.65
CA LYS A 814 71.46 13.32 19.54
C LYS A 814 71.37 14.82 19.82
N ILE A 815 72.51 15.51 19.79
CA ILE A 815 72.58 16.97 20.05
C ILE A 815 72.39 17.72 18.73
N PHE A 816 71.40 18.62 18.67
CA PHE A 816 71.15 19.48 17.51
C PHE A 816 71.82 20.84 17.70
N GLN A 817 72.99 21.05 17.08
CA GLN A 817 73.75 22.31 17.18
C GLN A 817 73.52 23.27 15.99
N LYS A 818 72.61 22.95 15.07
CA LYS A 818 72.37 23.78 13.88
C LYS A 818 71.61 25.04 14.23
N THR A 819 72.22 26.20 13.95
CA THR A 819 71.68 27.55 14.21
C THR A 819 70.95 28.17 13.02
N LYS A 820 70.86 27.46 11.89
CA LYS A 820 70.19 27.93 10.66
C LYS A 820 69.15 26.93 10.17
N CYS A 821 68.06 27.44 9.59
CA CYS A 821 66.98 26.64 9.03
C CYS A 821 67.43 25.98 7.72
N SER A 822 67.11 24.70 7.51
CA SER A 822 67.58 23.93 6.34
C SER A 822 66.82 24.28 5.04
N ILE A 823 65.75 25.07 5.11
CA ILE A 823 64.98 25.55 3.95
C ILE A 823 65.38 26.99 3.59
N CYS A 824 65.15 27.95 4.50
CA CYS A 824 65.39 29.37 4.21
C CYS A 824 66.81 29.85 4.51
N THR A 825 67.65 29.01 5.14
CA THR A 825 69.05 29.30 5.53
C THR A 825 69.28 30.46 6.51
N SER A 826 68.22 31.16 6.91
CA SER A 826 68.23 32.18 7.97
C SER A 826 68.47 31.57 9.36
N ALA A 827 68.90 32.42 10.30
CA ALA A 827 69.06 32.02 11.70
C ALA A 827 67.76 31.46 12.28
N LEU A 828 67.85 30.35 13.01
CA LEU A 828 66.69 29.69 13.62
C LEU A 828 66.11 30.55 14.74
N GLU A 829 64.82 30.87 14.61
CA GLU A 829 64.02 31.56 15.62
C GLU A 829 63.03 30.57 16.24
N LEU A 830 62.67 30.79 17.51
CA LEU A 830 61.71 29.95 18.21
C LEU A 830 60.28 30.33 17.78
N PRO A 831 59.38 29.37 17.53
CA PRO A 831 59.54 27.91 17.66
C PRO A 831 60.22 27.20 16.44
N SER A 832 61.04 26.17 16.71
CA SER A 832 61.76 25.38 15.70
C SER A 832 61.53 23.86 15.83
N VAL A 833 61.56 23.15 14.70
CA VAL A 833 61.37 21.68 14.60
C VAL A 833 62.69 21.00 14.21
N HIS A 834 63.04 19.91 14.90
CA HIS A 834 64.29 19.17 14.71
C HIS A 834 64.02 17.69 14.45
N PHE A 835 64.66 17.12 13.42
CA PHE A 835 64.55 15.71 13.05
C PHE A 835 65.82 14.93 13.39
N LEU A 836 65.71 13.65 13.77
CA LEU A 836 66.85 12.77 14.09
C LEU A 836 67.85 12.58 12.92
N CYS A 837 67.48 12.89 11.69
CA CYS A 837 68.42 12.97 10.57
C CYS A 837 69.40 14.16 10.69
N GLY A 838 69.21 15.07 11.65
CA GLY A 838 70.05 16.24 11.89
C GLY A 838 69.62 17.51 11.16
N HIS A 839 68.42 17.54 10.55
CA HIS A 839 67.86 18.74 9.92
C HIS A 839 66.97 19.52 10.89
N SER A 840 67.11 20.84 10.86
CA SER A 840 66.39 21.79 11.71
C SER A 840 65.65 22.81 10.84
N PHE A 841 64.43 23.19 11.22
CA PHE A 841 63.56 24.10 10.47
C PHE A 841 62.84 25.08 11.42
N HIS A 842 62.50 26.29 10.95
CA HIS A 842 61.50 27.14 11.63
C HIS A 842 60.14 26.45 11.57
N GLN A 843 59.29 26.60 12.60
CA GLN A 843 57.95 26.01 12.57
C GLN A 843 57.15 26.45 11.34
N HIS A 844 57.17 27.74 11.01
CA HIS A 844 56.45 28.24 9.83
C HIS A 844 57.04 27.72 8.50
N CYS A 845 58.37 27.59 8.40
CA CYS A 845 59.01 27.00 7.21
C CYS A 845 58.74 25.50 7.10
N PHE A 846 58.56 24.80 8.22
CA PHE A 846 58.16 23.40 8.23
C PHE A 846 56.71 23.25 7.75
N GLU A 847 55.75 23.91 8.41
CA GLU A 847 54.32 23.88 8.05
C GLU A 847 54.05 24.26 6.59
N SER A 848 54.87 25.14 6.01
CA SER A 848 54.71 25.56 4.60
C SER A 848 55.22 24.53 3.58
N TYR A 849 56.14 23.64 3.96
CA TYR A 849 56.83 22.72 3.03
C TYR A 849 56.70 21.23 3.40
N SER A 850 56.14 20.89 4.56
CA SER A 850 55.83 19.52 4.98
C SER A 850 54.33 19.25 4.85
N GLU A 851 53.97 18.16 4.17
CA GLU A 851 52.59 17.66 4.13
C GLU A 851 52.22 16.85 5.38
N SER A 852 53.21 16.45 6.21
CA SER A 852 53.00 15.68 7.45
C SER A 852 53.96 16.09 8.56
N ASP A 853 53.48 16.06 9.81
CA ASP A 853 54.23 16.51 11.00
C ASP A 853 55.40 15.59 11.40
N SER A 854 55.47 14.39 10.82
CA SER A 854 56.41 13.34 11.20
C SER A 854 57.58 13.14 10.23
N GLU A 855 57.64 13.88 9.12
CA GLU A 855 58.63 13.64 8.06
C GLU A 855 59.52 14.85 7.77
N CYS A 856 60.82 14.61 7.66
CA CYS A 856 61.79 15.65 7.33
C CYS A 856 61.73 16.00 5.83
N PRO A 857 61.41 17.24 5.42
CA PRO A 857 61.26 17.62 4.02
C PRO A 857 62.50 17.35 3.15
N THR A 858 63.71 17.47 3.70
CA THR A 858 64.97 17.25 2.97
C THR A 858 65.26 15.77 2.70
N CYS A 859 64.91 14.86 3.63
CA CYS A 859 65.19 13.43 3.48
C CYS A 859 64.02 12.68 2.83
N MET A 860 62.83 13.28 2.79
CA MET A 860 61.62 12.67 2.26
C MET A 860 61.79 12.17 0.81
N PRO A 861 62.42 12.87 -0.14
CA PRO A 861 62.53 12.38 -1.52
C PRO A 861 63.30 11.06 -1.66
N GLU A 862 64.38 10.88 -0.89
CA GLU A 862 65.17 9.65 -0.92
C GLU A 862 64.50 8.52 -0.15
N ASN A 863 63.97 8.83 1.04
CA ASN A 863 63.20 7.86 1.82
C ASN A 863 61.97 7.38 1.03
N ARG A 864 61.31 8.27 0.29
CA ARG A 864 60.18 7.93 -0.57
C ARG A 864 60.58 6.98 -1.69
N LYS A 865 61.75 7.14 -2.33
CA LYS A 865 62.24 6.16 -3.32
C LYS A 865 62.43 4.77 -2.72
N VAL A 866 63.00 4.68 -1.52
CA VAL A 866 63.19 3.40 -0.82
C VAL A 866 61.85 2.79 -0.42
N MET A 867 60.93 3.60 0.11
CA MET A 867 59.58 3.18 0.49
C MET A 867 58.75 2.77 -0.72
N ASP A 868 58.89 3.44 -1.86
CA ASP A 868 58.22 3.10 -3.11
C ASP A 868 58.82 1.81 -3.71
N MET A 869 60.13 1.59 -3.58
CA MET A 869 60.74 0.30 -3.93
C MET A 869 60.23 -0.83 -3.04
N ILE A 870 60.12 -0.62 -1.73
CA ILE A 870 59.55 -1.61 -0.80
C ILE A 870 58.07 -1.86 -1.14
N ARG A 871 57.26 -0.82 -1.36
CA ARG A 871 55.86 -0.96 -1.78
C ARG A 871 55.71 -1.66 -3.13
N ALA A 872 56.57 -1.36 -4.10
CA ALA A 872 56.58 -2.04 -5.39
C ALA A 872 56.98 -3.52 -5.26
N GLN A 873 57.83 -3.86 -4.30
CA GLN A 873 58.15 -5.25 -3.96
C GLN A 873 56.97 -5.95 -3.26
N GLU A 874 56.30 -5.28 -2.32
CA GLU A 874 55.09 -5.81 -1.67
C GLU A 874 53.93 -6.00 -2.67
N GLN A 875 53.70 -5.07 -3.58
CA GLN A 875 52.71 -5.22 -4.65
C GLN A 875 53.02 -6.40 -5.59
N LYS A 876 54.31 -6.74 -5.76
CA LYS A 876 54.75 -7.91 -6.52
C LYS A 876 54.69 -9.23 -5.74
N ARG A 877 54.44 -9.19 -4.42
CA ARG A 877 54.20 -10.39 -3.59
C ARG A 877 52.93 -11.12 -4.02
N ASP A 878 51.93 -10.37 -4.46
CA ASP A 878 50.60 -10.92 -4.76
C ASP A 878 50.45 -11.36 -6.24
N LEU A 879 51.50 -11.19 -7.06
CA LEU A 879 51.56 -11.62 -8.47
C LEU A 879 52.13 -13.04 -8.61
N HIS A 880 51.43 -14.02 -8.03
CA HIS A 880 51.84 -15.44 -8.08
C HIS A 880 51.95 -15.98 -9.51
N ASP A 881 51.09 -15.52 -10.42
CA ASP A 881 51.08 -15.96 -11.82
C ASP A 881 52.33 -15.52 -12.58
N GLN A 882 52.86 -14.34 -12.27
CA GLN A 882 54.06 -13.82 -12.90
C GLN A 882 55.31 -14.57 -12.39
N PHE A 883 55.33 -14.93 -11.11
CA PHE A 883 56.34 -15.84 -10.55
C PHE A 883 56.26 -17.23 -11.18
N GLN A 884 55.07 -17.83 -11.27
CA GLN A 884 54.90 -19.12 -11.92
C GLN A 884 55.31 -19.09 -13.40
N HIS A 885 54.99 -18.01 -14.11
CA HIS A 885 55.40 -17.84 -15.50
C HIS A 885 56.92 -17.71 -15.62
N GLN A 886 57.57 -16.90 -14.79
CA GLN A 886 59.02 -16.78 -14.76
C GLN A 886 59.70 -18.10 -14.38
N LEU A 887 59.15 -18.84 -13.41
CA LEU A 887 59.64 -20.16 -13.03
C LEU A 887 59.54 -21.16 -14.19
N LYS A 888 58.39 -21.20 -14.88
CA LYS A 888 58.13 -22.07 -16.03
C LYS A 888 59.00 -21.74 -17.25
N CYS A 889 59.31 -20.45 -17.46
CA CYS A 889 60.10 -19.99 -18.60
C CYS A 889 61.61 -19.91 -18.30
N SER A 890 62.01 -19.98 -17.03
CA SER A 890 63.43 -19.93 -16.65
C SER A 890 64.10 -21.29 -16.76
N ASN A 891 65.31 -21.31 -17.31
CA ASN A 891 66.14 -22.51 -17.33
C ASN A 891 66.74 -22.84 -15.94
N ASP A 892 66.69 -21.90 -14.99
CA ASP A 892 67.16 -22.06 -13.61
C ASP A 892 66.11 -21.51 -12.61
N GLY A 893 65.14 -22.38 -12.30
CA GLY A 893 64.04 -22.03 -11.40
C GLY A 893 64.49 -21.76 -9.96
N PHE A 894 65.63 -22.31 -9.51
CA PHE A 894 66.12 -22.07 -8.16
C PHE A 894 66.56 -20.62 -7.97
N SER A 895 67.25 -20.04 -8.96
CA SER A 895 67.62 -18.63 -8.95
C SER A 895 66.40 -17.71 -8.91
N VAL A 896 65.33 -18.06 -9.64
CA VAL A 896 64.05 -17.32 -9.61
C VAL A 896 63.39 -17.42 -8.22
N VAL A 897 63.39 -18.60 -7.61
CA VAL A 897 62.87 -18.81 -6.25
C VAL A 897 63.69 -18.03 -5.21
N ALA A 898 65.02 -18.06 -5.30
CA ALA A 898 65.92 -17.37 -4.37
C ALA A 898 65.76 -15.84 -4.44
N ASP A 899 65.66 -15.28 -5.65
CA ASP A 899 65.37 -13.85 -5.84
C ASP A 899 63.98 -13.48 -5.30
N TYR A 900 62.97 -14.32 -5.56
CA TYR A 900 61.62 -14.10 -5.05
C TYR A 900 61.58 -14.16 -3.51
N PHE A 901 62.30 -15.10 -2.90
CA PHE A 901 62.43 -15.20 -1.45
C PHE A 901 63.15 -13.98 -0.85
N GLY A 902 64.20 -13.49 -1.50
CA GLY A 902 64.94 -12.29 -1.10
C GLY A 902 64.10 -11.01 -1.06
N ARG A 903 62.97 -10.97 -1.77
CA ARG A 903 61.99 -9.86 -1.77
C ARG A 903 61.06 -9.86 -0.55
N GLY A 904 61.24 -10.76 0.42
CA GLY A 904 60.56 -10.69 1.72
C GLY A 904 59.14 -11.28 1.77
N VAL A 905 58.82 -12.27 0.92
CA VAL A 905 57.46 -12.85 0.74
C VAL A 905 56.81 -13.35 2.04
N PHE A 906 57.59 -13.79 3.02
CA PHE A 906 57.09 -14.36 4.28
C PHE A 906 57.16 -13.41 5.49
N ASN A 907 57.76 -12.23 5.37
CA ASN A 907 57.90 -11.27 6.47
C ASN A 907 57.22 -9.95 6.09
N LYS A 908 56.14 -9.57 6.80
CA LYS A 908 55.57 -8.21 6.68
C LYS A 908 56.59 -7.19 7.21
N LEU A 909 57.15 -6.37 6.33
CA LEU A 909 57.95 -5.22 6.73
C LEU A 909 56.99 -4.20 7.33
N THR A 910 56.99 -4.06 8.66
CA THR A 910 56.09 -3.13 9.35
C THR A 910 56.62 -1.71 9.16
N LEU A 911 56.00 -0.93 8.28
CA LEU A 911 56.31 0.49 8.10
C LEU A 911 55.64 1.28 9.24
N ILE A 912 56.42 2.14 9.91
CA ILE A 912 56.06 2.81 11.19
C ILE A 912 54.88 3.82 11.04
N THR A 913 54.35 4.03 9.84
CA THR A 913 53.28 5.00 9.55
C THR A 913 51.85 4.48 9.73
N ASP A 914 51.63 3.19 10.00
CA ASP A 914 50.29 2.65 10.26
C ASP A 914 49.91 2.79 11.75
N PHE A 915 49.22 3.89 12.11
CA PHE A 915 48.59 4.02 13.44
C PHE A 915 47.20 3.33 13.47
N PRO A 916 46.82 2.69 14.60
CA PRO A 916 45.71 1.74 14.66
C PRO A 916 44.38 2.45 14.82
N GLY A 917 43.50 2.36 13.82
CA GLY A 917 42.18 2.98 13.92
C GLY A 917 41.22 2.72 12.77
N ARG A 918 41.09 1.47 12.29
CA ARG A 918 39.87 0.89 11.65
C ARG A 918 40.13 -0.53 11.13
N SER A 919 39.92 -1.52 11.98
CA SER A 919 39.32 -2.82 11.62
C SER A 919 38.68 -3.34 12.91
N ALA A 920 37.36 -3.47 12.94
CA ALA A 920 36.69 -4.70 12.55
C ALA A 920 37.20 -5.87 13.39
N THR A 921 36.46 -6.11 14.48
CA THR A 921 36.24 -7.40 15.15
C THR A 921 37.35 -8.44 14.99
N THR A 922 38.18 -8.49 16.02
CA THR A 922 38.96 -9.65 16.45
C THR A 922 38.03 -10.86 16.57
N ILE A 923 38.14 -11.79 15.61
CA ILE A 923 37.88 -13.20 15.89
C ILE A 923 39.24 -13.79 16.25
N GLU A 924 39.32 -14.33 17.47
CA GLU A 924 40.45 -15.10 17.97
C GLU A 924 40.83 -16.22 17.00
N ALA A 925 42.14 -16.38 16.78
CA ALA A 925 42.70 -17.65 16.36
C ALA A 925 44.08 -17.81 16.98
N GLY A 926 44.08 -18.11 18.29
CA GLY A 926 45.09 -18.99 18.84
C GLY A 926 44.90 -20.36 18.18
N LEU A 927 45.88 -20.74 17.35
CA LEU A 927 46.13 -22.04 16.69
C LEU A 927 47.03 -21.66 15.51
N GLN A 928 48.35 -21.65 15.59
CA GLN A 928 49.20 -22.83 15.71
C GLN A 928 50.59 -22.34 16.14
N ARG A 929 50.94 -22.58 17.41
CA ARG A 929 52.32 -22.48 17.91
C ARG A 929 52.90 -23.85 18.27
N GLU A 930 52.30 -24.90 17.73
CA GLU A 930 52.79 -26.27 17.85
C GLU A 930 52.59 -26.95 16.50
N LEU A 931 53.67 -27.04 15.74
CA LEU A 931 54.01 -28.12 14.82
C LEU A 931 55.33 -27.71 14.14
N LEU A 932 56.32 -28.61 14.19
CA LEU A 932 57.72 -28.44 13.75
C LEU A 932 58.55 -27.68 14.81
N VAL A 933 59.21 -28.32 15.78
CA VAL A 933 60.39 -29.23 15.72
C VAL A 933 60.68 -29.70 17.18
N PRO A 934 61.30 -30.85 17.52
CA PRO A 934 61.06 -32.28 17.22
C PRO A 934 61.00 -33.17 18.51
N ALA A 935 60.07 -34.12 18.65
CA ALA A 935 60.18 -35.14 19.72
C ALA A 935 60.84 -36.41 19.18
N LYS A 936 62.00 -36.74 19.76
CA LYS A 936 62.71 -38.02 19.61
C LYS A 936 61.87 -39.20 20.13
N ARG A 937 62.03 -40.34 19.45
CA ARG A 937 61.88 -41.73 19.92
C ARG A 937 61.50 -41.93 21.40
N SER A 938 60.29 -42.44 21.62
CA SER A 938 60.03 -43.77 22.20
C SER A 938 58.73 -44.30 21.62
#